data_AF-A0A964INA7-F1
#
_entry.id   AF-A0A964INA7-F1
#
_cell.length_a   1.000
_cell.length_b   1.000
_cell.length_c   1.000
_cell.angle_alpha   90.00
_cell.angle_beta   90.00
_cell.angle_gamma   90.00
#
_symmetry.space_group_name_H-M   'P 1'
#
loop_
_entity.id
_entity.type
_entity.pdbx_description
1 polymer ?
#
loop_
_entity_poly.entity_id
_entity_poly.type
_entity_poly.pdbx_seq_one_letter_code
_entity_poly.pdbx_strand_id
1 'polypeptide(L)'
;MHLVFMPSVLRRAGVAAAFVAGTIAVAGAANWPEWRGPARDGHSTETNLPSKWSPAGENLAWRIPIGSRSAPVVFGNRIYLNTPTGDPANTQERLVALDAETGKIVWERRFSLYLSDVPQHRSSWASPAVDPETGNIYLFTVAAQLICVAPDGKVLWDRSLPDEYGAVTTHGGRTTSPIIEGDKVILNALILAWGDLNRTGNRYFAFDKKTGQTVWIASPQTRHYDTNYSTPIVSTIDGTRAIIVGGTDGGYHALKLNTGERMWSIEVSKRAILNSPLFRDNVAYITHGEENMDTTEMGLIAAVDATRTGVLTADAFKWRTRGFLPTYASPVADAERLYTIDNSAIVGAFDLKTGARLWEKTLGTLQKGSPVLADGKLYVGTENGKFFILRPSATGVEVLDEDLLGTAQSPEPIVASPIVAAGRVYVTSMEALYAIGKRRPSAAGASGPPSRPEAATARSRRSSPEPARAEADAPAVVQVFPYESLLTPGQTVSLKARLFDAKGNFMREESAAQWTVEQLSGAVDAKGTYTAAAAGSTAGVVKATVGAISGTARVRVIEPLPWAWDFEAATAEAPPTWWTGAPGKVFQRTVEGAGKVLVRPRDDTVGRRAKVFFGAPNLAGYTVEADVRGREQRRQRGDVGLINERYGLVLFGNGQKLELQPWQAADEMTVRVPFTWNADRWYRLKLRVDHLADGTARVRGKVWPAAEAEPAAWTIEKIDKIPHRMGSPGIYADGISDVYFDNLKVYKSQ
;
A
#
# COMPACT_ATOMS: atom_id res chain seq x y z
N MET A 1 73.85 25.81 54.96
CA MET A 1 75.10 25.37 54.30
C MET A 1 75.10 25.94 52.89
N HIS A 2 76.23 26.43 52.40
CA HIS A 2 76.42 27.06 51.08
C HIS A 2 76.02 26.12 49.91
N LEU A 3 75.75 26.51 48.65
CA LEU A 3 75.53 27.75 47.84
C LEU A 3 75.50 27.23 46.36
N VAL A 4 75.31 28.11 45.36
CA VAL A 4 75.46 27.88 43.88
C VAL A 4 74.21 27.22 43.23
N PHE A 5 73.63 27.66 42.08
CA PHE A 5 73.90 28.78 41.14
C PHE A 5 72.58 29.39 40.54
N MET A 6 72.74 30.36 39.62
CA MET A 6 71.78 30.88 38.60
C MET A 6 72.37 30.58 37.19
N PRO A 7 71.75 30.84 36.01
CA PRO A 7 70.64 31.76 35.63
C PRO A 7 69.52 31.01 34.81
N SER A 8 68.58 31.57 34.02
CA SER A 8 68.50 32.81 33.22
C SER A 8 67.06 33.23 32.84
N VAL A 9 66.85 34.53 32.57
CA VAL A 9 65.57 35.13 32.16
C VAL A 9 65.40 35.15 30.64
N LEU A 10 64.19 34.88 30.13
CA LEU A 10 63.74 35.39 28.83
C LEU A 10 62.21 35.54 28.77
N ARG A 11 61.73 36.76 28.60
CA ARG A 11 60.30 37.08 28.39
C ARG A 11 59.86 36.62 27.00
N ARG A 12 58.67 36.03 26.89
CA ARG A 12 57.94 35.91 25.62
C ARG A 12 56.62 36.66 25.73
N ALA A 13 56.37 37.57 24.79
CA ALA A 13 55.07 38.22 24.62
C ALA A 13 54.10 37.24 23.94
N GLY A 14 52.93 37.03 24.53
CA GLY A 14 51.87 36.21 23.93
C GLY A 14 50.94 37.07 23.09
N VAL A 15 50.91 36.86 21.78
CA VAL A 15 49.87 37.39 20.90
C VAL A 15 48.66 36.45 20.98
N ALA A 16 47.54 36.95 21.50
CA ALA A 16 46.29 36.20 21.56
C ALA A 16 45.57 36.24 20.20
N ALA A 17 45.70 35.18 19.41
CA ALA A 17 44.90 34.98 18.21
C ALA A 17 43.51 34.45 18.58
N ALA A 18 42.46 35.27 18.40
CA ALA A 18 41.09 34.85 18.64
C ALA A 18 40.61 33.91 17.52
N PHE A 19 40.54 32.61 17.80
CA PHE A 19 39.91 31.64 16.92
C PHE A 19 38.39 31.80 16.98
N VAL A 20 37.82 32.50 16.00
CA VAL A 20 36.37 32.48 15.76
C VAL A 20 36.01 31.11 15.19
N ALA A 21 35.52 30.22 16.05
CA ALA A 21 34.98 28.93 15.65
C ALA A 21 33.65 29.12 14.91
N GLY A 22 33.74 29.38 13.59
CA GLY A 22 32.58 29.42 12.72
C GLY A 22 31.94 28.03 12.64
N THR A 23 30.81 27.85 13.30
CA THR A 23 29.96 26.66 13.12
C THR A 23 29.42 26.66 11.69
N ILE A 24 30.08 25.92 10.81
CA ILE A 24 29.53 25.58 9.49
C ILE A 24 28.31 24.70 9.76
N ALA A 25 27.12 25.31 9.68
CA ALA A 25 25.89 24.55 9.58
C ALA A 25 25.95 23.76 8.28
N VAL A 26 26.17 22.44 8.37
CA VAL A 26 25.96 21.54 7.24
C VAL A 26 24.49 21.66 6.86
N ALA A 27 24.22 22.33 5.74
CA ALA A 27 22.88 22.41 5.18
C ALA A 27 22.44 20.98 4.83
N GLY A 28 21.62 20.39 5.71
CA GLY A 28 21.04 19.08 5.47
C GLY A 28 20.28 19.10 4.15
N ALA A 29 20.46 18.06 3.33
CA ALA A 29 19.70 17.94 2.09
C ALA A 29 18.20 18.02 2.40
N ALA A 30 17.47 18.88 1.68
CA ALA A 30 16.03 18.96 1.80
C ALA A 30 15.41 17.62 1.38
N ASN A 31 14.74 16.96 2.31
CA ASN A 31 14.19 15.63 2.12
C ASN A 31 12.79 15.70 1.49
N TRP A 32 12.51 14.77 0.60
CA TRP A 32 11.19 14.50 0.03
C TRP A 32 10.82 13.04 0.33
N PRO A 33 10.46 12.71 1.59
CA PRO A 33 10.43 11.33 2.07
C PRO A 33 9.22 10.50 1.58
N GLU A 34 8.21 11.14 1.00
CA GLU A 34 6.95 10.54 0.58
C GLU A 34 6.51 11.13 -0.76
N TRP A 35 5.59 10.46 -1.48
CA TRP A 35 5.12 10.85 -2.82
C TRP A 35 4.91 12.37 -3.00
N ARG A 36 4.13 12.98 -2.11
CA ARG A 36 3.74 14.41 -2.15
C ARG A 36 4.57 15.30 -1.21
N GLY A 37 5.76 14.86 -0.85
CA GLY A 37 6.70 15.61 -0.01
C GLY A 37 6.34 15.58 1.47
N PRO A 38 7.14 16.27 2.32
CA PRO A 38 7.06 16.16 3.78
C PRO A 38 5.75 16.70 4.38
N ALA A 39 4.99 17.52 3.64
CA ALA A 39 3.67 18.03 4.04
C ALA A 39 2.50 17.29 3.36
N ARG A 40 2.78 16.32 2.46
CA ARG A 40 1.81 15.56 1.64
C ARG A 40 0.96 16.43 0.69
N ASP A 41 1.28 17.71 0.55
CA ASP A 41 0.54 18.70 -0.22
C ASP A 41 1.11 18.95 -1.63
N GLY A 42 2.26 18.37 -1.98
CA GLY A 42 2.90 18.57 -3.28
C GLY A 42 3.59 19.93 -3.42
N HIS A 43 3.81 20.66 -2.32
CA HIS A 43 4.50 21.95 -2.31
C HIS A 43 5.92 21.81 -1.74
N SER A 44 6.90 22.50 -2.34
CA SER A 44 8.26 22.64 -1.80
C SER A 44 8.58 24.10 -1.50
N THR A 45 9.24 24.31 -0.36
CA THR A 45 9.75 25.63 0.07
C THR A 45 11.12 25.95 -0.52
N GLU A 46 11.69 25.07 -1.33
CA GLU A 46 12.97 25.29 -1.99
C GLU A 46 12.90 26.37 -3.06
N THR A 47 14.02 27.08 -3.23
CA THR A 47 14.18 28.24 -4.13
C THR A 47 15.37 28.06 -5.06
N ASN A 48 15.50 28.95 -6.06
CA ASN A 48 16.55 28.89 -7.09
C ASN A 48 16.50 27.60 -7.94
N LEU A 49 15.31 27.05 -8.12
CA LEU A 49 15.08 25.86 -8.93
C LEU A 49 15.14 26.21 -10.42
N PRO A 50 15.49 25.26 -11.30
CA PRO A 50 15.52 25.50 -12.74
C PRO A 50 14.22 26.11 -13.27
N SER A 51 14.36 27.19 -14.04
CA SER A 51 13.29 27.77 -14.87
C SER A 51 13.34 27.28 -16.32
N LYS A 52 14.45 26.65 -16.71
CA LYS A 52 14.73 26.09 -18.03
C LYS A 52 15.74 24.94 -17.90
N TRP A 53 15.64 23.92 -18.74
CA TRP A 53 16.60 22.83 -18.85
C TRP A 53 16.64 22.29 -20.30
N SER A 54 17.23 21.12 -20.51
CA SER A 54 16.97 20.26 -21.68
C SER A 54 17.47 18.83 -21.44
N PRO A 55 16.85 17.80 -22.05
CA PRO A 55 17.37 16.43 -22.01
C PRO A 55 18.74 16.29 -22.71
N ALA A 56 19.14 17.29 -23.51
CA ALA A 56 20.45 17.37 -24.15
C ALA A 56 21.59 17.83 -23.22
N GLY A 57 21.29 18.41 -22.04
CA GLY A 57 22.29 18.70 -21.01
C GLY A 57 22.13 20.01 -20.25
N GLU A 58 21.31 20.97 -20.72
CA GLU A 58 21.12 22.23 -20.00
C GLU A 58 20.41 21.98 -18.66
N ASN A 59 21.01 22.43 -17.55
CA ASN A 59 20.53 22.15 -16.19
C ASN A 59 20.19 20.66 -15.92
N LEU A 60 20.85 19.71 -16.60
CA LEU A 60 20.69 18.28 -16.34
C LEU A 60 21.90 17.77 -15.55
N ALA A 61 21.70 17.41 -14.27
CA ALA A 61 22.77 16.89 -13.43
C ALA A 61 23.16 15.46 -13.85
N TRP A 62 22.16 14.63 -14.17
CA TRP A 62 22.31 13.29 -14.72
C TRP A 62 20.95 12.73 -15.22
N ARG A 63 21.02 11.70 -16.07
CA ARG A 63 19.90 10.83 -16.50
C ARG A 63 20.35 9.37 -16.32
N ILE A 64 19.45 8.49 -15.88
CA ILE A 64 19.68 7.04 -15.87
C ILE A 64 18.50 6.29 -16.52
N PRO A 65 18.74 5.15 -17.22
CA PRO A 65 17.68 4.34 -17.84
C PRO A 65 16.99 3.45 -16.80
N ILE A 66 16.32 4.08 -15.83
CA ILE A 66 15.47 3.44 -14.83
C ILE A 66 14.18 4.25 -14.75
N GLY A 67 13.16 3.82 -15.49
CA GLY A 67 11.84 4.44 -15.46
C GLY A 67 10.84 3.75 -14.53
N SER A 68 9.71 4.39 -14.28
CA SER A 68 8.61 3.84 -13.47
C SER A 68 7.29 4.63 -13.60
N ARG A 69 6.23 4.07 -13.01
CA ARG A 69 4.97 4.76 -12.68
C ARG A 69 5.02 5.42 -11.29
N SER A 70 5.85 4.89 -10.39
CA SER A 70 6.17 5.41 -9.06
C SER A 70 6.83 6.78 -9.18
N ALA A 71 6.45 7.72 -8.32
CA ALA A 71 7.33 8.84 -8.00
C ALA A 71 8.55 8.32 -7.22
N PRO A 72 9.73 8.92 -7.38
CA PRO A 72 10.84 8.66 -6.49
C PRO A 72 10.62 9.41 -5.17
N VAL A 73 11.40 9.06 -4.14
CA VAL A 73 11.52 9.84 -2.89
C VAL A 73 12.98 10.08 -2.56
N VAL A 74 13.31 11.21 -1.94
CA VAL A 74 14.69 11.57 -1.58
C VAL A 74 14.82 11.68 -0.07
N PHE A 75 15.82 10.99 0.49
CA PHE A 75 16.18 11.11 1.90
C PHE A 75 17.70 11.07 2.08
N GLY A 76 18.26 12.14 2.68
CA GLY A 76 19.70 12.36 2.73
C GLY A 76 20.32 12.45 1.34
N ASN A 77 21.34 11.64 1.07
CA ASN A 77 21.97 11.50 -0.25
C ASN A 77 21.47 10.26 -1.03
N ARG A 78 20.24 9.81 -0.78
CA ARG A 78 19.65 8.64 -1.43
C ARG A 78 18.32 8.99 -2.10
N ILE A 79 18.12 8.44 -3.28
CA ILE A 79 16.84 8.40 -3.97
C ILE A 79 16.34 6.96 -3.90
N TYR A 80 15.09 6.76 -3.50
CA TYR A 80 14.44 5.46 -3.51
C TYR A 80 13.32 5.45 -4.54
N LEU A 81 13.25 4.40 -5.36
CA LEU A 81 12.26 4.27 -6.43
C LEU A 81 11.79 2.81 -6.53
N ASN A 82 10.47 2.61 -6.60
CA ASN A 82 9.88 1.34 -7.03
C ASN A 82 9.85 1.30 -8.57
N THR A 83 10.30 0.22 -9.20
CA THR A 83 10.42 0.12 -10.67
C THR A 83 10.39 -1.35 -11.10
N PRO A 84 9.87 -1.69 -12.29
CA PRO A 84 9.93 -3.05 -12.81
C PRO A 84 11.38 -3.51 -13.08
N THR A 85 11.56 -4.83 -13.14
CA THR A 85 12.81 -5.47 -13.57
C THR A 85 12.56 -6.88 -14.10
N GLY A 86 13.54 -7.47 -14.78
CA GLY A 86 13.42 -8.76 -15.45
C GLY A 86 12.95 -8.63 -16.91
N ASP A 87 13.04 -9.75 -17.63
CA ASP A 87 12.36 -9.94 -18.92
C ASP A 87 10.91 -10.41 -18.69
N PRO A 88 10.02 -10.43 -19.70
CA PRO A 88 8.62 -10.82 -19.52
C PRO A 88 8.38 -12.22 -18.90
N ALA A 89 9.33 -13.15 -19.02
CA ALA A 89 9.22 -14.47 -18.40
C ALA A 89 9.70 -14.51 -16.94
N ASN A 90 10.29 -13.42 -16.45
CA ASN A 90 10.91 -13.26 -15.12
C ASN A 90 10.63 -11.87 -14.50
N THR A 91 9.48 -11.25 -14.80
CA THR A 91 9.15 -9.89 -14.35
C THR A 91 8.96 -9.83 -12.83
N GLN A 92 9.61 -8.84 -12.22
CA GLN A 92 9.55 -8.52 -10.79
C GLN A 92 9.36 -7.01 -10.59
N GLU A 93 8.96 -6.60 -9.38
CA GLU A 93 9.22 -5.24 -8.91
C GLU A 93 10.59 -5.18 -8.23
N ARG A 94 11.20 -3.99 -8.20
CA ARG A 94 12.38 -3.74 -7.36
C ARG A 94 12.31 -2.37 -6.70
N LEU A 95 12.79 -2.32 -5.46
CA LEU A 95 13.19 -1.09 -4.80
C LEU A 95 14.65 -0.83 -5.15
N VAL A 96 14.94 0.24 -5.87
CA VAL A 96 16.31 0.71 -6.10
C VAL A 96 16.64 1.85 -5.16
N ALA A 97 17.85 1.85 -4.61
CA ALA A 97 18.45 2.97 -3.92
C ALA A 97 19.58 3.54 -4.77
N LEU A 98 19.50 4.83 -5.08
CA LEU A 98 20.43 5.54 -5.95
C LEU A 98 21.17 6.62 -5.16
N ASP A 99 22.40 6.90 -5.53
CA ASP A 99 23.12 8.08 -5.04
C ASP A 99 22.59 9.35 -5.71
N ALA A 100 22.12 10.33 -4.93
CA ALA A 100 21.41 11.49 -5.46
C ALA A 100 22.28 12.44 -6.31
N GLU A 101 23.61 12.42 -6.14
CA GLU A 101 24.55 13.25 -6.90
C GLU A 101 25.02 12.62 -8.22
N THR A 102 24.93 11.29 -8.35
CA THR A 102 25.46 10.56 -9.52
C THR A 102 24.45 9.68 -10.25
N GLY A 103 23.28 9.45 -9.67
CA GLY A 103 22.26 8.53 -10.21
C GLY A 103 22.64 7.05 -10.14
N LYS A 104 23.84 6.70 -9.65
CA LYS A 104 24.31 5.32 -9.61
C LYS A 104 23.53 4.50 -8.59
N ILE A 105 23.19 3.27 -8.95
CA ILE A 105 22.63 2.28 -8.02
C ILE A 105 23.65 2.03 -6.90
N VAL A 106 23.20 2.21 -5.65
CA VAL A 106 23.92 1.84 -4.42
C VAL A 106 23.54 0.43 -4.01
N TRP A 107 22.24 0.11 -4.04
CA TRP A 107 21.70 -1.23 -3.87
C TRP A 107 20.34 -1.37 -4.55
N GLU A 108 19.91 -2.61 -4.82
CA GLU A 108 18.53 -2.92 -5.21
C GLU A 108 18.01 -4.15 -4.46
N ARG A 109 16.68 -4.24 -4.28
CA ARG A 109 15.97 -5.43 -3.80
C ARG A 109 14.81 -5.74 -4.72
N ARG A 110 14.69 -7.01 -5.12
CA ARG A 110 13.67 -7.50 -6.06
C ARG A 110 12.60 -8.30 -5.34
N PHE A 111 11.37 -8.19 -5.82
CA PHE A 111 10.18 -8.81 -5.24
C PHE A 111 9.37 -9.47 -6.37
N SER A 112 9.23 -10.80 -6.30
CA SER A 112 8.38 -11.54 -7.24
C SER A 112 6.91 -11.20 -7.00
N LEU A 113 6.16 -10.95 -8.07
CA LEU A 113 4.73 -10.68 -8.00
C LEU A 113 3.94 -11.98 -8.09
N TYR A 114 2.83 -12.03 -7.36
CA TYR A 114 2.04 -13.25 -7.18
C TYR A 114 0.56 -12.98 -6.97
N LEU A 115 -0.28 -13.95 -7.32
CA LEU A 115 -1.75 -13.95 -7.15
C LEU A 115 -2.49 -12.68 -7.62
N SER A 116 -1.83 -11.83 -8.39
CA SER A 116 -2.29 -10.49 -8.76
C SER A 116 -2.99 -10.47 -10.12
N ASP A 117 -4.07 -9.70 -10.20
CA ASP A 117 -4.84 -9.44 -11.42
C ASP A 117 -4.28 -8.23 -12.22
N VAL A 118 -3.18 -7.64 -11.74
CA VAL A 118 -2.45 -6.54 -12.39
C VAL A 118 -1.58 -7.10 -13.52
N PRO A 119 -1.64 -6.61 -14.77
CA PRO A 119 -0.77 -7.07 -15.85
C PRO A 119 0.66 -6.51 -15.73
N GLN A 120 1.64 -7.22 -16.32
CA GLN A 120 3.07 -6.90 -16.19
C GLN A 120 3.42 -5.42 -16.41
N HIS A 121 2.92 -4.84 -17.51
CA HIS A 121 3.15 -3.44 -17.92
C HIS A 121 2.53 -2.38 -16.97
N ARG A 122 1.80 -2.80 -15.93
CA ARG A 122 1.18 -1.95 -14.90
C ARG A 122 1.73 -2.20 -13.50
N SER A 123 2.92 -2.79 -13.39
CA SER A 123 3.67 -2.84 -12.13
C SER A 123 4.19 -1.46 -11.70
N SER A 124 4.60 -1.35 -10.43
CA SER A 124 5.29 -0.23 -9.80
C SER A 124 4.51 1.08 -9.67
N TRP A 125 3.24 1.03 -9.25
CA TRP A 125 2.42 2.23 -9.02
C TRP A 125 2.71 2.97 -7.71
N ALA A 126 2.64 2.27 -6.57
CA ALA A 126 2.84 2.89 -5.27
C ALA A 126 4.27 3.43 -5.15
N SER A 127 4.37 4.68 -4.69
CA SER A 127 5.66 5.31 -4.39
C SER A 127 6.12 4.88 -3.01
N PRO A 128 7.42 4.59 -2.81
CA PRO A 128 7.94 4.27 -1.48
C PRO A 128 7.80 5.47 -0.53
N ALA A 129 7.85 5.19 0.77
CA ALA A 129 7.92 6.20 1.83
C ALA A 129 9.13 5.96 2.74
N VAL A 130 9.76 7.00 3.26
CA VAL A 130 10.92 6.91 4.17
C VAL A 130 10.54 7.48 5.52
N ASP A 131 10.70 6.70 6.60
CA ASP A 131 10.51 7.17 7.97
C ASP A 131 11.63 8.15 8.36
N PRO A 132 11.34 9.44 8.64
CA PRO A 132 12.38 10.42 8.95
C PRO A 132 13.16 10.14 10.24
N GLU A 133 12.64 9.32 11.16
CA GLU A 133 13.30 8.95 12.42
C GLU A 133 14.41 7.90 12.21
N THR A 134 14.15 6.90 11.36
CA THR A 134 15.01 5.71 11.21
C THR A 134 15.71 5.62 9.85
N GLY A 135 15.20 6.31 8.83
CA GLY A 135 15.60 6.12 7.43
C GLY A 135 15.04 4.85 6.80
N ASN A 136 14.23 4.06 7.51
CA ASN A 136 13.60 2.85 6.95
C ASN A 136 12.65 3.22 5.81
N ILE A 137 12.65 2.40 4.77
CA ILE A 137 11.86 2.56 3.55
C ILE A 137 10.69 1.56 3.57
N TYR A 138 9.50 2.04 3.26
CA TYR A 138 8.26 1.29 3.23
C TYR A 138 7.73 1.25 1.79
N LEU A 139 7.38 0.06 1.33
CA LEU A 139 6.92 -0.18 -0.04
C LEU A 139 5.63 -1.01 -0.04
N PHE A 140 4.70 -0.71 -0.95
CA PHE A 140 3.50 -1.51 -1.18
C PHE A 140 3.43 -1.97 -2.64
N THR A 141 3.60 -3.28 -2.88
CA THR A 141 3.71 -3.84 -4.24
C THR A 141 2.36 -3.94 -4.96
N VAL A 142 2.35 -4.12 -6.29
CA VAL A 142 1.11 -4.48 -7.01
C VAL A 142 0.60 -5.90 -6.75
N ALA A 143 1.29 -6.68 -5.91
CA ALA A 143 0.80 -7.92 -5.31
C ALA A 143 0.18 -7.70 -3.90
N ALA A 144 0.00 -6.44 -3.48
CA ALA A 144 -0.47 -6.06 -2.14
C ALA A 144 0.41 -6.59 -0.99
N GLN A 145 1.72 -6.76 -1.23
CA GLN A 145 2.72 -7.00 -0.19
C GLN A 145 3.21 -5.66 0.38
N LEU A 146 3.15 -5.47 1.71
CA LEU A 146 3.72 -4.33 2.43
C LEU A 146 5.08 -4.73 3.00
N ILE A 147 6.13 -3.95 2.70
CA ILE A 147 7.53 -4.32 2.97
C ILE A 147 8.23 -3.17 3.68
N CYS A 148 8.97 -3.47 4.75
CA CYS A 148 9.86 -2.53 5.43
C CYS A 148 11.33 -2.93 5.19
N VAL A 149 12.13 -1.98 4.73
CA VAL A 149 13.52 -2.15 4.32
C VAL A 149 14.40 -1.12 5.04
N ALA A 150 15.52 -1.54 5.62
CA ALA A 150 16.50 -0.65 6.23
C ALA A 150 17.28 0.18 5.18
N PRO A 151 17.97 1.26 5.56
CA PRO A 151 18.77 2.08 4.64
C PRO A 151 19.90 1.34 3.87
N ASP A 152 20.32 0.17 4.35
CA ASP A 152 21.29 -0.73 3.71
C ASP A 152 20.65 -1.76 2.76
N GLY A 153 19.34 -1.68 2.57
CA GLY A 153 18.55 -2.60 1.76
C GLY A 153 18.13 -3.88 2.49
N LYS A 154 18.44 -4.11 3.77
CA LYS A 154 17.98 -5.31 4.48
C LYS A 154 16.46 -5.24 4.72
N VAL A 155 15.72 -6.28 4.34
CA VAL A 155 14.31 -6.41 4.74
C VAL A 155 14.24 -6.60 6.27
N LEU A 156 13.46 -5.75 6.94
CA LEU A 156 13.24 -5.80 8.39
C LEU A 156 12.00 -6.64 8.72
N TRP A 157 10.94 -6.46 7.95
CA TRP A 157 9.72 -7.26 7.98
C TRP A 157 8.94 -7.07 6.67
N ASP A 158 8.09 -8.02 6.32
CA ASP A 158 7.09 -7.89 5.26
C ASP A 158 5.76 -8.54 5.67
N ARG A 159 4.68 -8.15 4.99
CA ARG A 159 3.30 -8.60 5.21
C ARG A 159 2.63 -8.86 3.86
N SER A 160 2.01 -10.02 3.71
CA SER A 160 1.28 -10.42 2.50
C SER A 160 -0.21 -10.26 2.72
N LEU A 161 -0.76 -9.10 2.35
CA LEU A 161 -2.17 -8.83 2.57
C LEU A 161 -3.12 -9.75 1.77
N PRO A 162 -2.74 -10.36 0.62
CA PRO A 162 -3.53 -11.43 0.01
C PRO A 162 -3.68 -12.65 0.93
N ASP A 163 -2.58 -13.20 1.44
CA ASP A 163 -2.59 -14.39 2.31
C ASP A 163 -3.26 -14.10 3.66
N GLU A 164 -2.97 -12.94 4.26
CA GLU A 164 -3.40 -12.58 5.62
C GLU A 164 -4.85 -12.09 5.66
N TYR A 165 -5.24 -11.24 4.72
CA TYR A 165 -6.48 -10.47 4.73
C TYR A 165 -7.38 -10.72 3.51
N GLY A 166 -6.95 -11.52 2.53
CA GLY A 166 -7.71 -11.73 1.30
C GLY A 166 -7.75 -10.46 0.45
N ALA A 167 -6.64 -9.73 0.41
CA ALA A 167 -6.54 -8.53 -0.40
C ALA A 167 -6.69 -8.84 -1.88
N VAL A 168 -7.50 -8.02 -2.57
CA VAL A 168 -7.81 -8.15 -3.99
C VAL A 168 -7.17 -7.00 -4.75
N THR A 169 -6.41 -7.38 -5.77
CA THR A 169 -5.87 -6.48 -6.79
C THR A 169 -6.79 -6.44 -8.00
N THR A 170 -6.68 -5.43 -8.86
CA THR A 170 -7.45 -5.37 -10.12
C THR A 170 -6.59 -4.98 -11.30
N HIS A 171 -7.05 -5.25 -12.52
CA HIS A 171 -6.36 -4.89 -13.77
C HIS A 171 -5.95 -3.41 -13.88
N GLY A 172 -6.54 -2.50 -13.08
CA GLY A 172 -6.11 -1.10 -12.98
C GLY A 172 -4.64 -0.94 -12.53
N GLY A 173 -4.09 -1.87 -11.76
CA GLY A 173 -2.70 -1.89 -11.31
C GLY A 173 -2.35 -0.94 -10.17
N ARG A 174 -3.09 0.16 -10.05
CA ARG A 174 -2.85 1.21 -9.06
C ARG A 174 -2.87 0.63 -7.64
N THR A 175 -1.93 1.06 -6.83
CA THR A 175 -1.81 0.72 -5.41
C THR A 175 -1.48 1.98 -4.64
N THR A 176 -2.03 2.10 -3.43
CA THR A 176 -1.89 3.32 -2.62
C THR A 176 -0.48 3.41 -2.05
N SER A 177 0.16 4.57 -2.18
CA SER A 177 1.47 4.81 -1.57
C SER A 177 1.34 4.80 -0.04
N PRO A 178 2.20 4.08 0.71
CA PRO A 178 2.20 4.18 2.16
C PRO A 178 2.59 5.58 2.62
N ILE A 179 2.14 5.97 3.82
CA ILE A 179 2.60 7.17 4.53
C ILE A 179 3.06 6.81 5.94
N ILE A 180 3.97 7.60 6.53
CA ILE A 180 4.55 7.40 7.86
C ILE A 180 4.13 8.53 8.80
N GLU A 181 3.39 8.21 9.86
CA GLU A 181 2.96 9.19 10.87
C GLU A 181 3.27 8.66 12.27
N GLY A 182 4.25 9.28 12.94
CA GLY A 182 4.69 8.88 14.28
C GLY A 182 5.27 7.46 14.30
N ASP A 183 4.59 6.54 14.98
CA ASP A 183 4.90 5.12 15.11
C ASP A 183 4.22 4.25 14.03
N LYS A 184 3.44 4.83 13.11
CA LYS A 184 2.58 4.08 12.18
C LYS A 184 3.00 4.21 10.72
N VAL A 185 2.86 3.12 9.96
CA VAL A 185 2.70 3.16 8.49
C VAL A 185 1.23 2.96 8.15
N ILE A 186 0.70 3.80 7.26
CA ILE A 186 -0.73 3.88 6.93
C ILE A 186 -0.91 3.70 5.43
N LEU A 187 -1.88 2.87 5.03
CA LEU A 187 -2.31 2.65 3.64
C LEU A 187 -3.76 2.18 3.58
N ASN A 188 -4.27 1.92 2.38
CA ASN A 188 -5.55 1.25 2.17
C ASN A 188 -5.45 0.08 1.18
N ALA A 189 -6.37 -0.88 1.31
CA ALA A 189 -6.51 -2.02 0.41
C ALA A 189 -7.95 -2.55 0.39
N LEU A 190 -8.37 -3.10 -0.75
CA LEU A 190 -9.60 -3.88 -0.91
C LEU A 190 -9.37 -5.29 -0.33
N ILE A 191 -10.15 -5.70 0.68
CA ILE A 191 -9.99 -7.01 1.34
C ILE A 191 -11.30 -7.81 1.44
N LEU A 192 -11.15 -9.12 1.63
CA LEU A 192 -12.19 -10.10 1.96
C LEU A 192 -11.68 -11.01 3.09
N ALA A 193 -11.51 -10.47 4.29
CA ALA A 193 -10.88 -11.22 5.38
C ALA A 193 -11.86 -12.25 5.99
N TRP A 194 -11.63 -12.63 7.25
CA TRP A 194 -12.52 -13.47 8.04
C TRP A 194 -13.30 -12.62 9.08
N GLY A 195 -14.30 -13.21 9.74
CA GLY A 195 -15.08 -12.54 10.79
C GLY A 195 -15.85 -11.31 10.29
N ASP A 196 -15.90 -10.25 11.10
CA ASP A 196 -16.57 -8.97 10.80
C ASP A 196 -16.01 -8.23 9.56
N LEU A 197 -14.77 -8.56 9.17
CA LEU A 197 -14.11 -8.02 7.98
C LEU A 197 -14.32 -8.86 6.70
N ASN A 198 -15.19 -9.88 6.73
CA ASN A 198 -15.42 -10.78 5.59
C ASN A 198 -16.06 -10.11 4.36
N ARG A 199 -16.82 -9.03 4.55
CA ARG A 199 -17.47 -8.32 3.45
C ARG A 199 -16.42 -7.69 2.53
N THR A 200 -16.58 -7.89 1.23
CA THR A 200 -15.73 -7.25 0.22
C THR A 200 -15.77 -5.74 0.42
N GLY A 201 -14.61 -5.12 0.62
CA GLY A 201 -14.54 -3.67 0.68
C GLY A 201 -13.17 -3.13 1.00
N ASN A 202 -12.96 -1.87 0.62
CA ASN A 202 -11.76 -1.13 1.00
C ASN A 202 -11.70 -0.91 2.51
N ARG A 203 -10.49 -1.03 3.06
CA ARG A 203 -10.16 -0.77 4.45
C ARG A 203 -8.92 0.10 4.52
N TYR A 204 -8.87 0.97 5.53
CA TYR A 204 -7.67 1.73 5.87
C TYR A 204 -7.00 1.02 7.04
N PHE A 205 -5.67 0.94 6.99
CA PHE A 205 -4.87 0.26 7.98
C PHE A 205 -3.90 1.24 8.61
N ALA A 206 -3.63 1.07 9.89
CA ALA A 206 -2.35 1.47 10.47
C ALA A 206 -1.62 0.21 10.96
N PHE A 207 -0.34 0.10 10.62
CA PHE A 207 0.58 -0.91 11.15
C PHE A 207 1.67 -0.22 11.97
N ASP A 208 2.15 -0.86 13.02
CA ASP A 208 3.32 -0.42 13.77
C ASP A 208 4.54 -0.47 12.85
N LYS A 209 5.22 0.67 12.68
CA LYS A 209 6.30 0.82 11.68
C LYS A 209 7.52 -0.07 11.98
N LYS A 210 7.70 -0.50 13.23
CA LYS A 210 8.87 -1.28 13.68
C LYS A 210 8.64 -2.79 13.53
N THR A 211 7.41 -3.26 13.68
CA THR A 211 7.07 -4.69 13.76
C THR A 211 6.15 -5.19 12.64
N GLY A 212 5.49 -4.29 11.90
CA GLY A 212 4.46 -4.64 10.92
C GLY A 212 3.16 -5.17 11.55
N GLN A 213 3.01 -5.09 12.88
CA GLN A 213 1.78 -5.50 13.56
C GLN A 213 0.65 -4.50 13.33
N THR A 214 -0.53 -4.99 12.99
CA THR A 214 -1.71 -4.16 12.76
C THR A 214 -2.15 -3.45 14.05
N VAL A 215 -2.26 -2.12 13.99
CA VAL A 215 -2.67 -1.25 15.11
C VAL A 215 -4.18 -1.04 15.12
N TRP A 216 -4.76 -0.80 13.95
CA TRP A 216 -6.21 -0.73 13.73
C TRP A 216 -6.54 -0.98 12.25
N ILE A 217 -7.78 -1.39 11.99
CA ILE A 217 -8.37 -1.45 10.64
C ILE A 217 -9.68 -0.66 10.67
N ALA A 218 -9.82 0.32 9.78
CA ALA A 218 -11.01 1.16 9.66
C ALA A 218 -11.79 0.87 8.37
N SER A 219 -13.12 0.94 8.46
CA SER A 219 -14.03 0.81 7.30
C SER A 219 -15.12 1.90 7.32
N PRO A 220 -14.77 3.17 7.07
CA PRO A 220 -15.72 4.28 7.14
C PRO A 220 -16.83 4.20 6.09
N GLN A 221 -16.65 3.41 5.02
CA GLN A 221 -17.66 3.09 4.03
C GLN A 221 -18.29 1.69 4.17
N THR A 222 -19.59 1.61 3.86
CA THR A 222 -20.36 0.36 3.71
C THR A 222 -20.64 0.01 2.24
N ARG A 223 -20.67 1.01 1.35
CA ARG A 223 -20.85 0.86 -0.10
C ARG A 223 -19.52 0.98 -0.84
N HIS A 224 -19.47 0.45 -2.05
CA HIS A 224 -18.28 0.44 -2.90
C HIS A 224 -18.73 0.54 -4.38
N TYR A 225 -18.41 1.64 -5.06
CA TYR A 225 -18.73 1.84 -6.49
C TYR A 225 -17.60 1.37 -7.41
N ASP A 226 -16.35 1.62 -7.03
CA ASP A 226 -15.14 1.22 -7.75
C ASP A 226 -13.97 1.07 -6.74
N THR A 227 -12.82 0.65 -7.23
CA THR A 227 -11.52 0.68 -6.56
C THR A 227 -11.04 2.09 -6.25
N ASN A 228 -10.37 2.25 -5.10
CA ASN A 228 -9.82 3.52 -4.62
C ASN A 228 -8.30 3.47 -4.62
N TYR A 229 -7.67 4.59 -4.96
CA TYR A 229 -6.20 4.75 -4.99
C TYR A 229 -5.76 6.07 -4.34
N SER A 230 -6.64 6.69 -3.55
CA SER A 230 -6.39 7.95 -2.86
C SER A 230 -5.32 7.73 -1.78
N THR A 231 -4.22 8.48 -1.86
CA THR A 231 -3.19 8.46 -0.81
C THR A 231 -3.65 9.37 0.33
N PRO A 232 -3.68 8.89 1.58
CA PRO A 232 -4.09 9.72 2.71
C PRO A 232 -3.15 10.90 2.94
N ILE A 233 -3.70 12.04 3.36
CA ILE A 233 -2.94 13.11 4.03
C ILE A 233 -3.21 13.02 5.54
N VAL A 234 -2.34 13.62 6.37
CA VAL A 234 -2.59 13.77 7.81
C VAL A 234 -2.47 15.23 8.20
N SER A 235 -3.48 15.74 8.89
CA SER A 235 -3.50 17.10 9.43
C SER A 235 -4.07 17.13 10.85
N THR A 236 -4.15 18.32 11.43
CA THR A 236 -4.82 18.57 12.71
C THR A 236 -6.08 19.39 12.46
N ILE A 237 -7.23 18.82 12.82
CA ILE A 237 -8.57 19.39 12.67
C ILE A 237 -9.10 19.69 14.08
N ASP A 238 -9.27 20.96 14.43
CA ASP A 238 -9.76 21.40 15.75
C ASP A 238 -9.08 20.68 16.96
N GLY A 239 -7.75 20.58 16.89
CA GLY A 239 -6.92 19.89 17.88
C GLY A 239 -6.89 18.35 17.78
N THR A 240 -7.67 17.74 16.89
CA THR A 240 -7.67 16.29 16.62
C THR A 240 -6.72 15.96 15.47
N ARG A 241 -5.76 15.04 15.67
CA ARG A 241 -4.90 14.55 14.58
C ARG A 241 -5.67 13.55 13.70
N ALA A 242 -5.81 13.86 12.42
CA ALA A 242 -6.73 13.19 11.51
C ALA A 242 -6.10 12.84 10.17
N ILE A 243 -6.42 11.65 9.67
CA ILE A 243 -6.23 11.25 8.27
C ILE A 243 -7.37 11.84 7.45
N ILE A 244 -7.11 12.39 6.27
CA ILE A 244 -8.14 12.76 5.28
C ILE A 244 -7.85 12.03 3.97
N VAL A 245 -8.85 11.34 3.42
CA VAL A 245 -8.67 10.43 2.29
C VAL A 245 -9.96 10.26 1.49
N GLY A 246 -9.85 10.08 0.17
CA GLY A 246 -10.97 9.68 -0.67
C GLY A 246 -11.37 8.22 -0.44
N GLY A 247 -12.62 7.86 -0.72
CA GLY A 247 -13.16 6.49 -0.58
C GLY A 247 -13.60 5.84 -1.89
N THR A 248 -13.97 4.56 -1.80
CA THR A 248 -14.57 3.76 -2.90
C THR A 248 -16.05 4.05 -3.12
N ASP A 249 -16.67 4.68 -2.13
CA ASP A 249 -18.07 5.12 -2.06
C ASP A 249 -18.26 6.54 -2.61
N GLY A 250 -17.27 7.08 -3.34
CA GLY A 250 -17.33 8.42 -3.90
C GLY A 250 -17.40 9.55 -2.89
N GLY A 251 -17.11 9.26 -1.62
CA GLY A 251 -16.95 10.25 -0.57
C GLY A 251 -15.50 10.52 -0.20
N TYR A 252 -15.28 11.65 0.46
CA TYR A 252 -14.08 11.91 1.25
C TYR A 252 -14.38 11.66 2.72
N HIS A 253 -13.42 11.10 3.45
CA HIS A 253 -13.54 10.72 4.86
C HIS A 253 -12.41 11.34 5.67
N ALA A 254 -12.72 11.83 6.87
CA ALA A 254 -11.71 12.12 7.89
C ALA A 254 -11.79 11.08 9.02
N LEU A 255 -10.64 10.51 9.39
CA LEU A 255 -10.50 9.48 10.42
C LEU A 255 -9.53 9.95 11.50
N LYS A 256 -9.82 9.72 12.79
CA LYS A 256 -8.88 9.97 13.89
C LYS A 256 -7.64 9.09 13.69
N LEU A 257 -6.45 9.68 13.69
CA LEU A 257 -5.19 9.00 13.33
C LEU A 257 -4.91 7.74 14.16
N ASN A 258 -5.18 7.79 15.47
CA ASN A 258 -4.75 6.72 16.38
C ASN A 258 -5.78 5.60 16.56
N THR A 259 -7.07 5.86 16.28
CA THR A 259 -8.17 4.90 16.49
C THR A 259 -8.82 4.43 15.20
N GLY A 260 -8.65 5.15 14.09
CA GLY A 260 -9.32 4.86 12.82
C GLY A 260 -10.81 5.26 12.78
N GLU A 261 -11.34 5.82 13.86
CA GLU A 261 -12.74 6.25 13.94
C GLU A 261 -13.05 7.41 12.99
N ARG A 262 -14.18 7.33 12.30
CA ARG A 262 -14.62 8.39 11.38
C ARG A 262 -15.09 9.63 12.13
N MET A 263 -14.43 10.76 11.86
CA MET A 263 -14.85 12.09 12.32
C MET A 263 -15.97 12.64 11.42
N TRP A 264 -15.77 12.58 10.11
CA TRP A 264 -16.76 12.99 9.12
C TRP A 264 -16.62 12.24 7.79
N SER A 265 -17.68 12.29 6.98
CA SER A 265 -17.69 11.87 5.57
C SER A 265 -18.59 12.76 4.73
N ILE A 266 -18.20 13.04 3.48
CA ILE A 266 -19.02 13.75 2.50
C ILE A 266 -19.01 12.98 1.17
N GLU A 267 -20.17 12.48 0.72
CA GLU A 267 -20.34 11.81 -0.59
C GLU A 267 -20.50 12.86 -1.68
N VAL A 268 -19.63 12.83 -2.70
CA VAL A 268 -19.57 13.88 -3.76
C VAL A 268 -19.64 13.32 -5.17
N SER A 269 -19.27 12.05 -5.35
CA SER A 269 -19.22 11.39 -6.65
C SER A 269 -20.00 10.07 -6.68
N LYS A 270 -20.52 9.72 -7.87
CA LYS A 270 -21.12 8.41 -8.17
C LYS A 270 -20.08 7.29 -8.42
N ARG A 271 -18.78 7.58 -8.31
CA ARG A 271 -17.66 6.62 -8.47
C ARG A 271 -16.59 6.86 -7.41
N ALA A 272 -15.63 5.95 -7.27
CA ALA A 272 -14.55 6.08 -6.30
C ALA A 272 -13.68 7.33 -6.53
N ILE A 273 -13.23 7.93 -5.43
CA ILE A 273 -12.25 9.02 -5.42
C ILE A 273 -10.84 8.42 -5.60
N LEU A 274 -10.05 8.93 -6.54
CA LEU A 274 -8.73 8.35 -6.87
C LEU A 274 -7.53 9.24 -6.49
N ASN A 275 -7.79 10.50 -6.11
CA ASN A 275 -6.78 11.50 -5.76
C ASN A 275 -6.80 11.85 -4.26
N SER A 276 -5.70 12.43 -3.79
CA SER A 276 -5.53 12.92 -2.41
C SER A 276 -6.14 14.33 -2.25
N PRO A 277 -6.76 14.67 -1.11
CA PRO A 277 -7.19 16.04 -0.85
C PRO A 277 -5.98 16.95 -0.51
N LEU A 278 -6.24 18.26 -0.44
CA LEU A 278 -5.40 19.20 0.32
C LEU A 278 -6.09 19.60 1.63
N PHE A 279 -5.32 20.11 2.57
CA PHE A 279 -5.85 20.71 3.79
C PHE A 279 -5.09 21.98 4.16
N ARG A 280 -5.83 23.02 4.55
CA ARG A 280 -5.26 24.26 5.09
C ARG A 280 -6.29 24.96 5.97
N ASP A 281 -5.87 25.47 7.13
CA ASP A 281 -6.67 26.35 7.99
C ASP A 281 -8.10 25.81 8.30
N ASN A 282 -8.19 24.54 8.67
CA ASN A 282 -9.45 23.78 8.89
C ASN A 282 -10.38 23.65 7.67
N VAL A 283 -9.87 23.88 6.45
CA VAL A 283 -10.55 23.62 5.18
C VAL A 283 -9.90 22.43 4.48
N ALA A 284 -10.71 21.45 4.09
CA ALA A 284 -10.30 20.38 3.19
C ALA A 284 -10.68 20.76 1.75
N TYR A 285 -9.72 20.76 0.84
CA TYR A 285 -9.97 20.96 -0.59
C TYR A 285 -10.00 19.60 -1.28
N ILE A 286 -11.13 19.30 -1.90
CA ILE A 286 -11.45 17.99 -2.45
C ILE A 286 -11.75 18.08 -3.94
N THR A 287 -11.42 17.03 -4.68
CA THR A 287 -11.48 17.00 -6.14
C THR A 287 -11.96 15.64 -6.68
N HIS A 288 -12.66 15.61 -7.81
CA HIS A 288 -12.84 14.41 -8.64
C HIS A 288 -13.13 14.79 -10.10
N GLY A 289 -12.89 13.87 -11.03
CA GLY A 289 -13.26 14.02 -12.45
C GLY A 289 -14.54 13.30 -12.87
N GLU A 290 -15.23 12.69 -11.91
CA GLU A 290 -16.39 11.81 -12.12
C GLU A 290 -17.75 12.55 -12.01
N GLU A 291 -18.86 11.87 -12.29
CA GLU A 291 -20.21 12.43 -12.18
C GLU A 291 -20.54 12.83 -10.72
N ASN A 292 -21.15 14.00 -10.55
CA ASN A 292 -21.58 14.54 -9.26
C ASN A 292 -22.82 13.79 -8.72
N MET A 293 -23.06 13.87 -7.40
CA MET A 293 -24.25 13.24 -6.79
C MET A 293 -25.57 13.94 -7.14
N ASP A 294 -25.57 15.28 -7.23
CA ASP A 294 -26.75 16.13 -7.37
C ASP A 294 -26.97 16.70 -8.79
N THR A 295 -26.14 16.32 -9.77
CA THR A 295 -26.26 16.71 -11.18
C THR A 295 -25.52 15.71 -12.08
N THR A 296 -25.87 15.65 -13.37
CA THR A 296 -25.15 14.89 -14.40
C THR A 296 -23.88 15.59 -14.89
N GLU A 297 -23.60 16.81 -14.43
CA GLU A 297 -22.36 17.52 -14.72
C GLU A 297 -21.14 16.76 -14.16
N MET A 298 -20.10 16.63 -14.98
CA MET A 298 -18.88 15.92 -14.62
C MET A 298 -17.90 16.82 -13.87
N GLY A 299 -17.22 16.23 -12.89
CA GLY A 299 -16.09 16.83 -12.20
C GLY A 299 -16.48 17.84 -11.11
N LEU A 300 -15.60 17.97 -10.12
CA LEU A 300 -15.76 18.81 -8.96
C LEU A 300 -14.40 19.26 -8.41
N ILE A 301 -14.34 20.51 -8.00
CA ILE A 301 -13.38 21.06 -7.05
C ILE A 301 -14.19 21.75 -5.97
N ALA A 302 -13.93 21.48 -4.70
CA ALA A 302 -14.69 22.08 -3.60
C ALA A 302 -13.82 22.32 -2.36
N ALA A 303 -14.23 23.32 -1.56
CA ALA A 303 -13.72 23.54 -0.21
C ALA A 303 -14.78 23.11 0.80
N VAL A 304 -14.41 22.22 1.73
CA VAL A 304 -15.26 21.69 2.80
C VAL A 304 -14.76 22.19 4.14
N ASP A 305 -15.68 22.63 5.00
CA ASP A 305 -15.38 22.96 6.39
C ASP A 305 -15.09 21.68 7.19
N ALA A 306 -13.81 21.44 7.47
CA ALA A 306 -13.35 20.15 7.98
C ALA A 306 -13.58 19.99 9.50
N THR A 307 -13.99 21.04 10.22
CA THR A 307 -14.36 20.98 11.65
C THR A 307 -15.72 20.31 11.89
N ARG A 308 -16.57 20.26 10.86
CA ARG A 308 -17.90 19.63 10.93
C ARG A 308 -17.76 18.13 11.16
N THR A 309 -18.71 17.52 11.87
CA THR A 309 -18.67 16.10 12.26
C THR A 309 -19.86 15.31 11.71
N GLY A 310 -19.69 14.01 11.52
CA GLY A 310 -20.74 13.10 11.04
C GLY A 310 -20.83 13.02 9.52
N VAL A 311 -22.00 12.64 9.00
CA VAL A 311 -22.26 12.63 7.55
C VAL A 311 -22.62 14.05 7.12
N LEU A 312 -21.74 14.68 6.36
CA LEU A 312 -21.87 16.07 5.93
C LEU A 312 -22.79 16.18 4.70
N THR A 313 -23.44 17.32 4.54
CA THR A 313 -24.28 17.62 3.38
C THR A 313 -23.78 18.85 2.63
N ALA A 314 -24.58 19.40 1.71
CA ALA A 314 -24.20 20.57 0.91
C ALA A 314 -23.90 21.83 1.75
N ASP A 315 -24.38 21.89 2.99
CA ASP A 315 -24.13 22.98 3.95
C ASP A 315 -22.67 23.02 4.48
N ALA A 316 -21.89 21.94 4.29
CA ALA A 316 -20.49 21.90 4.67
C ALA A 316 -19.54 22.48 3.60
N PHE A 317 -20.03 22.75 2.38
CA PHE A 317 -19.23 23.41 1.35
C PHE A 317 -19.10 24.90 1.63
N LYS A 318 -17.86 25.39 1.70
CA LYS A 318 -17.55 26.83 1.64
C LYS A 318 -17.70 27.36 0.20
N TRP A 319 -17.34 26.51 -0.77
CA TRP A 319 -17.61 26.70 -2.19
C TRP A 319 -17.49 25.37 -2.94
N ARG A 320 -18.08 25.30 -4.13
CA ARG A 320 -17.94 24.17 -5.06
C ARG A 320 -18.04 24.63 -6.51
N THR A 321 -17.13 24.14 -7.35
CA THR A 321 -16.99 24.46 -8.77
C THR A 321 -16.98 23.15 -9.57
N ARG A 322 -17.83 23.04 -10.58
CA ARG A 322 -17.97 21.85 -11.43
C ARG A 322 -17.39 22.09 -12.83
N GLY A 323 -17.47 21.07 -13.70
CA GLY A 323 -17.05 21.18 -15.09
C GLY A 323 -15.53 21.29 -15.27
N PHE A 324 -14.74 20.78 -14.32
CA PHE A 324 -13.30 20.55 -14.43
C PHE A 324 -13.00 19.16 -13.88
N LEU A 325 -12.20 18.33 -14.59
CA LEU A 325 -12.19 16.88 -14.40
C LEU A 325 -10.86 16.30 -13.84
N PRO A 326 -10.44 16.63 -12.60
CA PRO A 326 -9.26 16.06 -11.97
C PRO A 326 -9.54 14.66 -11.40
N THR A 327 -9.43 13.61 -12.24
CA THR A 327 -9.61 12.22 -11.77
C THR A 327 -8.39 11.71 -11.00
N TYR A 328 -7.17 11.85 -11.57
CA TYR A 328 -5.95 11.22 -11.02
C TYR A 328 -5.01 12.20 -10.30
N ALA A 329 -4.78 13.37 -10.90
CA ALA A 329 -3.97 14.40 -10.29
C ALA A 329 -4.62 14.86 -8.97
N SER A 330 -3.83 14.95 -7.91
CA SER A 330 -4.26 15.60 -6.67
C SER A 330 -3.75 17.05 -6.63
N PRO A 331 -4.59 18.02 -6.22
CA PRO A 331 -4.32 19.45 -6.34
C PRO A 331 -3.08 19.89 -5.55
N VAL A 332 -2.49 21.01 -5.91
CA VAL A 332 -1.47 21.73 -5.12
C VAL A 332 -1.92 23.20 -4.98
N ALA A 333 -1.50 23.92 -3.95
CA ALA A 333 -1.93 25.30 -3.73
C ALA A 333 -0.80 26.22 -3.26
N ASP A 334 -0.91 27.51 -3.58
CA ASP A 334 -0.10 28.57 -2.95
C ASP A 334 -0.90 29.28 -1.84
N ALA A 335 -0.65 30.57 -1.58
CA ALA A 335 -1.39 31.36 -0.60
C ALA A 335 -2.81 31.77 -1.04
N GLU A 336 -3.08 31.81 -2.34
CA GLU A 336 -4.26 32.44 -2.95
C GLU A 336 -4.97 31.54 -3.97
N ARG A 337 -4.27 30.54 -4.53
CA ARG A 337 -4.70 29.78 -5.70
C ARG A 337 -4.50 28.28 -5.49
N LEU A 338 -5.49 27.50 -5.93
CA LEU A 338 -5.42 26.04 -6.08
C LEU A 338 -5.18 25.70 -7.55
N TYR A 339 -4.24 24.80 -7.80
CA TYR A 339 -3.90 24.25 -9.11
C TYR A 339 -4.20 22.77 -9.15
N THR A 340 -4.81 22.33 -10.25
CA THR A 340 -4.96 20.90 -10.54
C THR A 340 -5.03 20.68 -12.04
N ILE A 341 -5.00 19.41 -12.46
CA ILE A 341 -4.90 19.03 -13.87
C ILE A 341 -6.00 18.02 -14.17
N ASP A 342 -6.67 18.20 -15.31
CA ASP A 342 -7.64 17.24 -15.82
C ASP A 342 -6.95 16.10 -16.60
N ASN A 343 -7.69 15.03 -16.88
CA ASN A 343 -7.13 13.89 -17.62
C ASN A 343 -6.68 14.25 -19.05
N SER A 344 -7.20 15.33 -19.62
CA SER A 344 -6.88 15.86 -20.96
C SER A 344 -5.61 16.73 -20.96
N ALA A 345 -4.87 16.77 -19.85
CA ALA A 345 -3.69 17.61 -19.64
C ALA A 345 -3.97 19.13 -19.72
N ILE A 346 -5.15 19.58 -19.27
CA ILE A 346 -5.46 20.98 -19.00
C ILE A 346 -5.10 21.28 -17.56
N VAL A 347 -4.20 22.24 -17.32
CA VAL A 347 -3.96 22.81 -15.98
C VAL A 347 -5.00 23.90 -15.73
N GLY A 348 -5.74 23.79 -14.64
CA GLY A 348 -6.66 24.83 -14.18
C GLY A 348 -6.16 25.50 -12.91
N ALA A 349 -6.36 26.81 -12.80
CA ALA A 349 -6.17 27.57 -11.58
C ALA A 349 -7.50 28.11 -11.05
N PHE A 350 -7.67 28.03 -9.73
CA PHE A 350 -8.89 28.38 -9.02
C PHE A 350 -8.54 29.26 -7.83
N ASP A 351 -9.32 30.30 -7.57
CA ASP A 351 -9.18 31.10 -6.36
C ASP A 351 -9.48 30.24 -5.11
N LEU A 352 -8.55 30.20 -4.17
CA LEU A 352 -8.57 29.29 -3.02
C LEU A 352 -9.69 29.63 -2.01
N LYS A 353 -10.21 30.86 -2.04
CA LYS A 353 -11.21 31.36 -1.09
C LYS A 353 -12.65 31.22 -1.62
N THR A 354 -12.83 31.28 -2.93
CA THR A 354 -14.15 31.35 -3.60
C THR A 354 -14.41 30.19 -4.57
N GLY A 355 -13.37 29.46 -4.98
CA GLY A 355 -13.46 28.40 -6.00
C GLY A 355 -13.58 28.92 -7.43
N ALA A 356 -13.55 30.24 -7.65
CA ALA A 356 -13.69 30.83 -8.98
C ALA A 356 -12.56 30.35 -9.91
N ARG A 357 -12.93 29.84 -11.09
CA ARG A 357 -11.98 29.44 -12.13
C ARG A 357 -11.30 30.69 -12.68
N LEU A 358 -9.99 30.81 -12.49
CA LEU A 358 -9.19 31.98 -12.88
C LEU A 358 -8.72 31.87 -14.33
N TRP A 359 -8.16 30.72 -14.69
CA TRP A 359 -7.67 30.43 -16.03
C TRP A 359 -7.44 28.93 -16.23
N GLU A 360 -7.29 28.53 -17.49
CA GLU A 360 -6.92 27.18 -17.91
C GLU A 360 -5.81 27.22 -18.97
N LYS A 361 -5.01 26.15 -19.04
CA LYS A 361 -3.95 25.97 -20.04
C LYS A 361 -3.82 24.50 -20.44
N THR A 362 -4.14 24.20 -21.70
CA THR A 362 -3.84 22.91 -22.32
C THR A 362 -2.33 22.73 -22.48
N LEU A 363 -1.81 21.58 -22.03
CA LEU A 363 -0.40 21.18 -22.17
C LEU A 363 -0.21 19.96 -23.10
N GLY A 364 -1.26 19.15 -23.29
CA GLY A 364 -1.18 17.89 -24.04
C GLY A 364 -2.56 17.31 -24.31
N THR A 365 -2.65 15.98 -24.30
CA THR A 365 -3.94 15.26 -24.42
C THR A 365 -4.15 14.18 -23.38
N LEU A 366 -3.11 13.83 -22.59
CA LEU A 366 -3.21 12.82 -21.55
C LEU A 366 -2.24 13.10 -20.38
N GLN A 367 -2.76 13.12 -19.15
CA GLN A 367 -1.97 13.31 -17.93
C GLN A 367 -2.55 12.53 -16.74
N LYS A 368 -1.67 12.12 -15.81
CA LYS A 368 -2.02 11.43 -14.54
C LYS A 368 -1.22 11.92 -13.32
N GLY A 369 0.09 12.13 -13.45
CA GLY A 369 0.98 12.45 -12.32
C GLY A 369 0.77 13.85 -11.74
N SER A 370 0.37 13.93 -10.46
CA SER A 370 0.10 15.21 -9.78
C SER A 370 1.22 16.23 -9.94
N PRO A 371 0.92 17.53 -10.16
CA PRO A 371 1.92 18.59 -10.24
C PRO A 371 2.63 18.81 -8.90
N VAL A 372 3.82 19.41 -8.96
CA VAL A 372 4.51 19.98 -7.78
C VAL A 372 4.68 21.48 -7.95
N LEU A 373 4.40 22.23 -6.89
CA LEU A 373 4.61 23.68 -6.79
C LEU A 373 5.88 23.95 -5.99
N ALA A 374 6.84 24.70 -6.55
CA ALA A 374 8.06 25.09 -5.85
C ALA A 374 8.69 26.34 -6.50
N ASP A 375 9.36 27.20 -5.74
CA ASP A 375 10.04 28.40 -6.26
C ASP A 375 9.16 29.28 -7.18
N GLY A 376 7.86 29.38 -6.86
CA GLY A 376 6.85 30.09 -7.64
C GLY A 376 6.51 29.46 -9.00
N LYS A 377 6.85 28.18 -9.21
CA LYS A 377 6.69 27.44 -10.47
C LYS A 377 5.90 26.14 -10.27
N LEU A 378 5.11 25.76 -11.25
CA LEU A 378 4.53 24.41 -11.36
C LEU A 378 5.40 23.56 -12.28
N TYR A 379 5.70 22.35 -11.82
CA TYR A 379 6.41 21.32 -12.57
C TYR A 379 5.42 20.22 -12.96
N VAL A 380 5.29 19.94 -14.26
CA VAL A 380 4.22 19.09 -14.80
C VAL A 380 4.75 18.11 -15.85
N GLY A 381 4.51 16.82 -15.65
CA GLY A 381 4.72 15.78 -16.67
C GLY A 381 3.42 15.35 -17.34
N THR A 382 3.51 14.95 -18.62
CA THR A 382 2.39 14.42 -19.41
C THR A 382 2.67 13.01 -19.90
N GLU A 383 1.63 12.22 -20.16
CA GLU A 383 1.81 10.88 -20.76
C GLU A 383 2.16 10.95 -22.25
N ASN A 384 1.99 12.12 -22.88
CA ASN A 384 2.56 12.43 -24.20
C ASN A 384 4.09 12.67 -24.17
N GLY A 385 4.74 12.51 -23.02
CA GLY A 385 6.18 12.63 -22.84
C GLY A 385 6.72 14.05 -22.75
N LYS A 386 5.86 15.07 -22.70
CA LYS A 386 6.29 16.45 -22.46
C LYS A 386 6.41 16.75 -20.97
N PHE A 387 7.48 17.43 -20.58
CA PHE A 387 7.68 18.01 -19.26
C PHE A 387 7.69 19.55 -19.36
N PHE A 388 6.95 20.20 -18.46
CA PHE A 388 6.74 21.64 -18.46
C PHE A 388 7.23 22.29 -17.16
N ILE A 389 7.82 23.47 -17.31
CA ILE A 389 8.06 24.41 -16.20
C ILE A 389 7.18 25.64 -16.44
N LEU A 390 6.29 25.92 -15.50
CA LEU A 390 5.25 26.95 -15.65
C LEU A 390 5.32 27.98 -14.52
N ARG A 391 5.13 29.26 -14.82
CA ARG A 391 4.99 30.34 -13.81
C ARG A 391 3.55 30.85 -13.78
N PRO A 392 2.73 30.46 -12.77
CA PRO A 392 1.34 30.90 -12.68
C PRO A 392 1.20 32.33 -12.14
N SER A 393 0.38 33.15 -12.80
CA SER A 393 -0.07 34.47 -12.33
C SER A 393 -1.57 34.43 -11.92
N ALA A 394 -2.12 35.55 -11.45
CA ALA A 394 -3.56 35.63 -11.13
C ALA A 394 -4.45 35.56 -12.39
N THR A 395 -3.91 35.92 -13.56
CA THR A 395 -4.66 36.09 -14.82
C THR A 395 -4.26 35.11 -15.92
N GLY A 396 -3.24 34.27 -15.70
CA GLY A 396 -2.80 33.25 -16.66
C GLY A 396 -1.59 32.48 -16.17
N VAL A 397 -0.91 31.81 -17.10
CA VAL A 397 0.32 31.06 -16.83
C VAL A 397 1.32 31.24 -17.97
N GLU A 398 2.55 31.58 -17.59
CA GLU A 398 3.69 31.65 -18.50
C GLU A 398 4.32 30.25 -18.60
N VAL A 399 4.51 29.75 -19.83
CA VAL A 399 5.34 28.56 -20.05
C VAL A 399 6.78 29.03 -20.06
N LEU A 400 7.54 28.70 -19.01
CA LEU A 400 8.97 29.02 -18.94
C LEU A 400 9.79 28.07 -19.80
N ASP A 401 9.35 26.81 -19.87
CA ASP A 401 10.04 25.75 -20.58
C ASP A 401 9.11 24.58 -20.93
N GLU A 402 9.42 23.90 -22.03
CA GLU A 402 8.71 22.72 -22.55
C GLU A 402 9.72 21.80 -23.26
N ASP A 403 9.94 20.61 -22.69
CA ASP A 403 10.82 19.58 -23.26
C ASP A 403 10.05 18.31 -23.59
N LEU A 404 10.40 17.67 -24.71
CA LEU A 404 9.93 16.33 -25.07
C LEU A 404 10.97 15.29 -24.64
N LEU A 405 10.55 14.33 -23.81
CA LEU A 405 11.35 13.16 -23.46
C LEU A 405 11.14 12.05 -24.51
N GLY A 406 12.24 11.43 -24.95
CA GLY A 406 12.22 10.47 -26.05
C GLY A 406 12.24 11.16 -27.42
N THR A 407 11.32 10.78 -28.30
CA THR A 407 11.20 11.31 -29.67
C THR A 407 9.74 11.57 -30.04
N ALA A 408 9.46 12.30 -31.11
CA ALA A 408 8.09 12.53 -31.57
C ALA A 408 7.35 11.24 -31.98
N GLN A 409 8.09 10.22 -32.43
CA GLN A 409 7.55 8.92 -32.83
C GLN A 409 7.46 7.92 -31.66
N SER A 410 8.27 8.13 -30.62
CA SER A 410 8.32 7.31 -29.41
C SER A 410 8.62 8.24 -28.21
N PRO A 411 7.60 8.94 -27.68
CA PRO A 411 7.75 9.78 -26.49
C PRO A 411 7.85 8.90 -25.24
N GLU A 412 8.63 9.30 -24.23
CA GLU A 412 8.71 8.61 -22.94
C GLU A 412 7.56 9.06 -22.03
N PRO A 413 6.51 8.26 -21.74
CA PRO A 413 5.36 8.75 -20.97
C PRO A 413 5.73 9.12 -19.53
N ILE A 414 5.24 10.26 -19.03
CA ILE A 414 5.44 10.69 -17.64
C ILE A 414 4.14 10.46 -16.86
N VAL A 415 4.09 9.34 -16.14
CA VAL A 415 2.94 8.95 -15.28
C VAL A 415 3.18 9.35 -13.82
N ALA A 416 4.43 9.31 -13.37
CA ALA A 416 4.83 9.68 -12.03
C ALA A 416 4.69 11.19 -11.78
N SER A 417 4.48 11.59 -10.52
CA SER A 417 4.69 12.99 -10.14
C SER A 417 6.17 13.35 -10.20
N PRO A 418 6.54 14.55 -10.69
CA PRO A 418 7.84 15.11 -10.38
C PRO A 418 7.95 15.35 -8.88
N ILE A 419 9.17 15.44 -8.35
CA ILE A 419 9.43 15.81 -6.96
C ILE A 419 10.54 16.86 -6.88
N VAL A 420 10.65 17.55 -5.75
CA VAL A 420 11.70 18.55 -5.51
C VAL A 420 12.50 18.16 -4.27
N ALA A 421 13.83 18.05 -4.41
CA ALA A 421 14.71 17.79 -3.28
C ALA A 421 16.13 18.34 -3.48
N ALA A 422 16.58 19.17 -2.56
CA ALA A 422 17.93 19.73 -2.45
C ALA A 422 18.39 20.47 -3.73
N GLY A 423 17.60 21.46 -4.15
CA GLY A 423 17.87 22.31 -5.31
C GLY A 423 17.72 21.62 -6.67
N ARG A 424 17.05 20.46 -6.70
CA ARG A 424 16.76 19.71 -7.93
C ARG A 424 15.29 19.34 -8.03
N VAL A 425 14.83 19.24 -9.28
CA VAL A 425 13.57 18.61 -9.65
C VAL A 425 13.91 17.23 -10.21
N TYR A 426 13.25 16.17 -9.73
CA TYR A 426 13.41 14.83 -10.26
C TYR A 426 12.16 14.44 -11.05
N VAL A 427 12.36 13.90 -12.25
CA VAL A 427 11.29 13.48 -13.17
C VAL A 427 11.51 12.02 -13.52
N THR A 428 10.47 11.20 -13.36
CA THR A 428 10.49 9.77 -13.72
C THR A 428 9.53 9.55 -14.89
N SER A 429 10.08 9.24 -16.06
CA SER A 429 9.32 8.72 -17.19
C SER A 429 9.20 7.18 -17.06
N MET A 430 8.45 6.54 -17.95
CA MET A 430 8.42 5.07 -18.04
C MET A 430 9.78 4.46 -18.41
N GLU A 431 10.71 5.24 -18.99
CA GLU A 431 12.01 4.77 -19.49
C GLU A 431 13.22 5.21 -18.63
N ALA A 432 13.13 6.38 -17.95
CA ALA A 432 14.27 6.98 -17.29
C ALA A 432 13.93 7.88 -16.09
N LEU A 433 14.93 8.06 -15.22
CA LEU A 433 14.93 9.04 -14.13
C LEU A 433 15.92 10.16 -14.47
N TYR A 434 15.43 11.39 -14.36
CA TYR A 434 16.16 12.64 -14.65
C TYR A 434 16.34 13.44 -13.36
N ALA A 435 17.53 14.02 -13.17
CA ALA A 435 17.81 14.96 -12.09
C ALA A 435 18.10 16.34 -12.68
N ILE A 436 17.10 17.22 -12.64
CA ILE A 436 17.12 18.55 -13.24
C ILE A 436 17.56 19.57 -12.18
N GLY A 437 18.64 20.28 -12.44
CA GLY A 437 19.29 21.23 -11.56
C GLY A 437 20.81 21.16 -11.66
N LYS A 438 21.50 22.04 -10.92
CA LYS A 438 22.96 22.05 -10.92
C LYS A 438 23.52 20.77 -10.31
N ARG A 439 24.57 20.21 -10.93
CA ARG A 439 25.42 19.20 -10.28
C ARG A 439 26.14 19.88 -9.11
N ARG A 440 26.04 19.34 -7.90
CA ARG A 440 26.78 19.87 -6.75
C ARG A 440 28.18 19.25 -6.74
N PRO A 441 29.21 19.92 -6.20
CA PRO A 441 30.49 19.29 -5.96
C PRO A 441 30.29 18.04 -5.10
N SER A 442 30.81 16.89 -5.54
CA SER A 442 30.73 15.67 -4.75
C SER A 442 31.47 15.88 -3.44
N ALA A 443 30.77 15.73 -2.31
CA ALA A 443 31.40 15.65 -1.00
C ALA A 443 32.18 14.34 -0.90
N ALA A 444 33.46 14.38 -1.28
CA ALA A 444 34.35 13.24 -1.21
C ALA A 444 34.44 12.73 0.24
N GLY A 445 33.83 11.57 0.50
CA GLY A 445 33.83 10.92 1.82
C GLY A 445 32.48 10.34 2.28
N ALA A 446 31.35 10.76 1.70
CA ALA A 446 30.01 10.29 2.13
C ALA A 446 29.57 8.93 1.53
N SER A 447 30.47 7.93 1.53
CA SER A 447 30.21 6.58 1.00
C SER A 447 29.59 5.61 2.01
N GLY A 448 29.37 6.03 3.25
CA GLY A 448 28.67 5.21 4.25
C GLY A 448 27.18 5.03 3.95
N PRO A 449 26.50 4.07 4.60
CA PRO A 449 25.05 4.19 4.82
C PRO A 449 24.77 5.52 5.53
N PRO A 450 23.58 6.13 5.36
CA PRO A 450 23.25 7.35 6.09
C PRO A 450 23.41 7.08 7.58
N SER A 451 24.38 7.74 8.21
CA SER A 451 24.53 7.72 9.66
C SER A 451 23.21 8.16 10.25
N ARG A 452 22.63 7.34 11.15
CA ARG A 452 21.45 7.69 11.94
C ARG A 452 21.59 9.16 12.34
N PRO A 453 20.65 10.06 11.99
CA PRO A 453 20.80 11.47 12.29
C PRO A 453 21.10 11.62 13.78
N GLU A 454 22.26 12.19 14.10
CA GLU A 454 22.53 12.66 15.46
C GLU A 454 21.41 13.64 15.77
N ALA A 455 20.58 13.29 16.75
CA ALA A 455 19.17 13.66 16.75
C ALA A 455 18.97 15.15 16.52
N ALA A 456 18.66 15.53 15.27
CA ALA A 456 18.57 16.92 14.86
C ALA A 456 17.44 17.53 15.68
N THR A 457 17.81 18.32 16.70
CA THR A 457 16.89 18.76 17.74
C THR A 457 15.72 19.43 17.04
N ALA A 458 14.53 18.81 17.14
CA ALA A 458 13.40 19.13 16.30
C ALA A 458 12.90 20.55 16.59
N ARG A 459 13.51 21.55 15.95
CA ARG A 459 13.10 22.96 15.96
C ARG A 459 11.94 23.18 14.99
N SER A 460 10.95 22.31 15.09
CA SER A 460 9.53 22.65 14.98
C SER A 460 8.68 21.86 15.99
N ARG A 461 9.23 21.57 17.18
CA ARG A 461 8.40 21.55 18.38
C ARG A 461 7.95 22.98 18.67
N ARG A 462 6.88 23.42 18.01
CA ARG A 462 5.82 24.03 18.80
C ARG A 462 5.19 22.89 19.59
N SER A 463 5.77 22.62 20.76
CA SER A 463 4.93 22.21 21.87
C SER A 463 3.87 23.30 21.97
N SER A 464 2.63 22.95 21.63
CA SER A 464 1.48 23.72 22.12
C SER A 464 1.73 23.93 23.62
N PRO A 465 1.51 25.14 24.18
CA PRO A 465 1.57 25.29 25.62
C PRO A 465 0.66 24.23 26.22
N GLU A 466 1.17 23.48 27.19
CA GLU A 466 0.40 22.49 27.93
C GLU A 466 -0.86 23.22 28.43
N PRO A 467 -2.07 22.87 27.94
CA PRO A 467 -3.26 23.60 28.32
C PRO A 467 -3.42 23.44 29.82
N ALA A 468 -3.59 24.57 30.53
CA ALA A 468 -3.70 24.60 31.97
C ALA A 468 -4.70 23.54 32.43
N ARG A 469 -4.18 22.54 33.16
CA ARG A 469 -4.77 21.23 33.49
C ARG A 469 -6.30 21.23 33.46
N ALA A 470 -6.86 21.02 32.27
CA ALA A 470 -8.28 20.78 32.09
C ALA A 470 -8.67 19.51 32.86
N GLU A 471 -9.96 19.34 33.16
CA GLU A 471 -10.46 18.07 33.68
C GLU A 471 -9.96 16.93 32.79
N ALA A 472 -9.43 15.87 33.41
CA ALA A 472 -8.82 14.79 32.64
C ALA A 472 -9.91 14.12 31.80
N ASP A 473 -9.88 14.35 30.48
CA ASP A 473 -10.87 13.84 29.53
C ASP A 473 -11.17 12.36 29.79
N ALA A 474 -12.44 12.01 29.84
CA ALA A 474 -12.83 10.62 30.09
C ALA A 474 -12.36 9.72 28.93
N PRO A 475 -11.84 8.50 29.21
CA PRO A 475 -11.55 7.52 28.17
C PRO A 475 -12.80 7.25 27.33
N ALA A 476 -12.68 7.39 26.01
CA ALA A 476 -13.77 7.19 25.04
C ALA A 476 -13.58 5.91 24.21
N VAL A 477 -12.34 5.49 23.98
CA VAL A 477 -12.00 4.34 23.11
C VAL A 477 -11.02 3.41 23.81
N VAL A 478 -11.28 2.11 23.72
CA VAL A 478 -10.30 1.04 24.01
C VAL A 478 -9.82 0.47 22.68
N GLN A 479 -8.52 0.60 22.38
CA GLN A 479 -7.86 -0.17 21.32
C GLN A 479 -7.17 -1.37 21.94
N VAL A 480 -7.33 -2.55 21.36
CA VAL A 480 -6.55 -3.73 21.74
C VAL A 480 -5.43 -3.93 20.72
N PHE A 481 -4.19 -3.91 21.17
CA PHE A 481 -2.99 -4.04 20.32
C PHE A 481 -2.18 -5.31 20.67
N PRO A 482 -1.69 -6.07 19.68
CA PRO A 482 -1.97 -5.99 18.24
C PRO A 482 -3.44 -6.27 17.91
N TYR A 483 -3.97 -5.58 16.89
CA TYR A 483 -5.38 -5.68 16.48
C TYR A 483 -5.71 -7.01 15.79
N GLU A 484 -4.75 -7.62 15.09
CA GLU A 484 -4.91 -8.98 14.58
C GLU A 484 -3.66 -9.84 14.83
N SER A 485 -3.88 -11.06 15.29
CA SER A 485 -2.84 -12.07 15.59
C SER A 485 -3.17 -13.41 14.94
N LEU A 486 -2.13 -14.14 14.54
CA LEU A 486 -2.19 -15.51 14.04
C LEU A 486 -1.23 -16.37 14.87
N LEU A 487 -1.75 -17.47 15.40
CA LEU A 487 -1.06 -18.36 16.34
C LEU A 487 -1.19 -19.83 15.89
N THR A 488 -0.30 -20.68 16.41
CA THR A 488 -0.52 -22.14 16.47
C THR A 488 -1.08 -22.54 17.83
N PRO A 489 -1.65 -23.75 18.00
CA PRO A 489 -2.08 -24.25 19.30
C PRO A 489 -0.99 -24.14 20.37
N GLY A 490 -1.40 -23.83 21.60
CA GLY A 490 -0.52 -23.63 22.76
C GLY A 490 0.33 -22.35 22.74
N GLN A 491 0.34 -21.56 21.66
CA GLN A 491 1.07 -20.28 21.65
C GLN A 491 0.34 -19.18 22.43
N THR A 492 1.12 -18.21 22.89
CA THR A 492 0.66 -17.04 23.64
C THR A 492 0.84 -15.74 22.86
N VAL A 493 -0.10 -14.80 22.99
CA VAL A 493 0.09 -13.40 22.58
C VAL A 493 -0.26 -12.46 23.74
N SER A 494 0.63 -11.52 24.04
CA SER A 494 0.37 -10.45 25.02
C SER A 494 -0.30 -9.27 24.31
N LEU A 495 -1.53 -8.99 24.71
CA LEU A 495 -2.35 -7.89 24.20
C LEU A 495 -2.32 -6.71 25.17
N LYS A 496 -2.42 -5.49 24.62
CA LYS A 496 -2.41 -4.23 25.37
C LYS A 496 -3.73 -3.50 25.16
N ALA A 497 -4.45 -3.21 26.23
CA ALA A 497 -5.55 -2.27 26.22
C ALA A 497 -4.98 -0.84 26.24
N ARG A 498 -5.20 -0.07 25.17
CA ARG A 498 -4.77 1.33 25.03
C ARG A 498 -5.98 2.23 25.07
N LEU A 499 -5.98 3.21 25.98
CA LEU A 499 -7.06 4.15 26.15
C LEU A 499 -6.80 5.45 25.38
N PHE A 500 -7.85 5.95 24.74
CA PHE A 500 -7.84 7.22 24.03
C PHE A 500 -9.01 8.09 24.47
N ASP A 501 -8.80 9.41 24.45
CA ASP A 501 -9.84 10.41 24.71
C ASP A 501 -10.84 10.51 23.54
N ALA A 502 -11.85 11.37 23.66
CA ALA A 502 -12.85 11.61 22.61
C ALA A 502 -12.25 12.13 21.29
N LYS A 503 -11.08 12.79 21.34
CA LYS A 503 -10.32 13.28 20.17
C LYS A 503 -9.37 12.22 19.59
N GLY A 504 -9.24 11.04 20.21
CA GLY A 504 -8.31 10.00 19.76
C GLY A 504 -6.85 10.27 20.14
N ASN A 505 -6.57 11.09 21.14
CA ASN A 505 -5.22 11.21 21.72
C ASN A 505 -4.97 10.04 22.68
N PHE A 506 -3.75 9.50 22.66
CA PHE A 506 -3.36 8.42 23.55
C PHE A 506 -3.27 8.91 25.00
N MET A 507 -3.93 8.21 25.91
CA MET A 507 -3.92 8.53 27.34
C MET A 507 -2.93 7.64 28.11
N ARG A 508 -3.13 6.32 28.04
CA ARG A 508 -2.33 5.30 28.76
C ARG A 508 -2.60 3.90 28.21
N GLU A 509 -1.71 2.97 28.55
CA GLU A 509 -2.04 1.54 28.56
C GLU A 509 -2.76 1.22 29.88
N GLU A 510 -3.84 0.44 29.83
CA GLU A 510 -4.70 0.14 30.98
C GLU A 510 -4.45 -1.28 31.50
N SER A 511 -3.75 -1.39 32.62
CA SER A 511 -3.40 -2.65 33.25
C SER A 511 -4.56 -3.30 34.03
N ALA A 512 -5.63 -2.57 34.35
CA ALA A 512 -6.79 -3.07 35.08
C ALA A 512 -7.98 -3.46 34.16
N ALA A 513 -7.76 -3.49 32.85
CA ALA A 513 -8.79 -3.88 31.88
C ALA A 513 -9.32 -5.29 32.16
N GLN A 514 -10.63 -5.48 32.00
CA GLN A 514 -11.28 -6.77 32.13
C GLN A 514 -11.23 -7.49 30.79
N TRP A 515 -10.64 -8.68 30.78
CA TRP A 515 -10.36 -9.44 29.56
C TRP A 515 -11.30 -10.62 29.40
N THR A 516 -11.90 -10.77 28.22
CA THR A 516 -12.70 -11.94 27.85
C THR A 516 -12.31 -12.46 26.47
N VAL A 517 -12.69 -13.70 26.17
CA VAL A 517 -12.58 -14.28 24.83
C VAL A 517 -13.97 -14.60 24.29
N GLU A 518 -14.19 -14.34 23.01
CA GLU A 518 -15.44 -14.63 22.31
C GLU A 518 -15.10 -15.44 21.05
N GLN A 519 -15.77 -16.59 20.86
CA GLN A 519 -15.56 -17.51 19.73
C GLN A 519 -14.15 -18.16 19.63
N LEU A 520 -13.32 -18.06 20.68
CA LEU A 520 -11.98 -18.66 20.75
C LEU A 520 -11.90 -19.82 21.74
N SER A 521 -11.10 -20.83 21.38
CA SER A 521 -10.67 -21.91 22.26
C SER A 521 -9.35 -21.53 22.93
N GLY A 522 -9.35 -21.31 24.23
CA GLY A 522 -8.18 -20.85 24.99
C GLY A 522 -8.59 -20.01 26.20
N ALA A 523 -7.65 -19.30 26.81
CA ALA A 523 -7.91 -18.40 27.93
C ALA A 523 -7.07 -17.12 27.81
N VAL A 524 -7.60 -16.01 28.31
CA VAL A 524 -6.86 -14.75 28.48
C VAL A 524 -6.68 -14.50 29.97
N ASP A 525 -5.46 -14.16 30.39
CA ASP A 525 -5.18 -13.81 31.78
C ASP A 525 -5.54 -12.35 32.10
N ALA A 526 -5.51 -11.98 33.38
CA ALA A 526 -5.79 -10.62 33.84
C ALA A 526 -4.79 -9.56 33.32
N LYS A 527 -3.67 -9.97 32.70
CA LYS A 527 -2.67 -9.09 32.09
C LYS A 527 -2.86 -8.92 30.57
N GLY A 528 -3.91 -9.51 30.00
CA GLY A 528 -4.16 -9.49 28.55
C GLY A 528 -3.32 -10.49 27.76
N THR A 529 -2.69 -11.47 28.40
CA THR A 529 -1.98 -12.55 27.68
C THR A 529 -2.98 -13.66 27.34
N TYR A 530 -3.32 -13.76 26.06
CA TYR A 530 -4.13 -14.86 25.53
C TYR A 530 -3.22 -16.06 25.24
N THR A 531 -3.64 -17.23 25.73
CA THR A 531 -3.05 -18.54 25.44
C THR A 531 -4.03 -19.36 24.61
N ALA A 532 -3.62 -19.75 23.41
CA ALA A 532 -4.39 -20.64 22.55
C ALA A 532 -4.55 -22.03 23.21
N ALA A 533 -5.68 -22.69 22.98
CA ALA A 533 -5.85 -24.09 23.38
C ALA A 533 -4.76 -24.99 22.78
N ALA A 534 -4.48 -26.13 23.42
CA ALA A 534 -3.42 -27.06 23.01
C ALA A 534 -3.68 -27.80 21.69
N ALA A 535 -4.91 -27.78 21.19
CA ALA A 535 -5.32 -28.34 19.91
C ALA A 535 -6.54 -27.58 19.35
N GLY A 536 -6.85 -27.81 18.07
CA GLY A 536 -7.97 -27.23 17.34
C GLY A 536 -7.64 -25.90 16.66
N SER A 537 -8.18 -25.73 15.45
CA SER A 537 -8.16 -24.46 14.72
C SER A 537 -9.41 -23.64 15.04
N THR A 538 -9.26 -22.33 15.24
CA THR A 538 -10.37 -21.43 15.64
C THR A 538 -10.10 -19.97 15.22
N ALA A 539 -11.16 -19.17 15.17
CA ALA A 539 -11.10 -17.74 14.85
C ALA A 539 -12.18 -16.98 15.64
N GLY A 540 -11.78 -15.91 16.31
CA GLY A 540 -12.64 -15.12 17.19
C GLY A 540 -11.91 -13.89 17.72
N VAL A 541 -12.38 -13.34 18.85
CA VAL A 541 -11.82 -12.10 19.40
C VAL A 541 -11.44 -12.23 20.88
N VAL A 542 -10.39 -11.50 21.26
CA VAL A 542 -10.07 -11.18 22.64
C VAL A 542 -10.51 -9.75 22.90
N LYS A 543 -11.29 -9.53 23.95
CA LYS A 543 -11.95 -8.26 24.26
C LYS A 543 -11.38 -7.68 25.55
N ALA A 544 -11.09 -6.39 25.54
CA ALA A 544 -10.74 -5.61 26.72
C ALA A 544 -11.89 -4.64 27.05
N THR A 545 -12.32 -4.63 28.31
CA THR A 545 -13.40 -3.76 28.80
C THR A 545 -12.88 -2.89 29.95
N VAL A 546 -13.17 -1.58 29.90
CA VAL A 546 -12.75 -0.60 30.90
C VAL A 546 -13.96 0.28 31.24
N GLY A 547 -14.56 0.06 32.40
CA GLY A 547 -15.84 0.69 32.74
C GLY A 547 -16.93 0.31 31.73
N ALA A 548 -17.50 1.31 31.06
CA ALA A 548 -18.56 1.13 30.07
C ALA A 548 -18.07 0.96 28.61
N ILE A 549 -16.77 1.15 28.33
CA ILE A 549 -16.20 1.06 26.98
C ILE A 549 -15.43 -0.25 26.80
N SER A 550 -15.39 -0.76 25.56
CA SER A 550 -14.62 -1.96 25.22
C SER A 550 -14.06 -1.91 23.81
N GLY A 551 -13.06 -2.74 23.56
CA GLY A 551 -12.44 -2.94 22.25
C GLY A 551 -12.00 -4.39 22.08
N THR A 552 -11.75 -4.79 20.84
CA THR A 552 -11.40 -6.17 20.48
C THR A 552 -10.12 -6.25 19.66
N ALA A 553 -9.39 -7.35 19.83
CA ALA A 553 -8.38 -7.84 18.92
C ALA A 553 -8.82 -9.17 18.32
N ARG A 554 -8.57 -9.35 17.03
CA ARG A 554 -8.90 -10.52 16.24
C ARG A 554 -7.78 -11.56 16.36
N VAL A 555 -8.13 -12.81 16.67
CA VAL A 555 -7.16 -13.91 16.78
C VAL A 555 -7.60 -15.09 15.92
N ARG A 556 -6.66 -15.65 15.16
CA ARG A 556 -6.75 -16.99 14.58
C ARG A 556 -5.76 -17.92 15.24
N VAL A 557 -6.20 -19.15 15.51
CA VAL A 557 -5.34 -20.27 15.87
C VAL A 557 -5.48 -21.29 14.74
N ILE A 558 -4.38 -21.73 14.15
CA ILE A 558 -4.38 -22.72 13.07
C ILE A 558 -3.40 -23.84 13.43
N GLU A 559 -3.88 -25.08 13.39
CA GLU A 559 -3.07 -26.28 13.67
C GLU A 559 -1.94 -26.44 12.64
N PRO A 560 -0.81 -27.06 13.00
CA PRO A 560 0.20 -27.44 12.01
C PRO A 560 -0.35 -28.48 11.02
N LEU A 561 0.30 -28.60 9.85
CA LEU A 561 -0.01 -29.66 8.87
C LEU A 561 0.19 -31.06 9.47
N PRO A 562 -0.61 -32.08 9.07
CA PRO A 562 -1.53 -32.08 7.93
C PRO A 562 -2.96 -31.63 8.25
N TRP A 563 -3.68 -31.19 7.21
CA TRP A 563 -5.12 -30.93 7.24
C TRP A 563 -5.85 -31.76 6.19
N ALA A 564 -7.08 -32.16 6.49
CA ALA A 564 -7.99 -32.84 5.56
C ALA A 564 -9.43 -32.39 5.79
N TRP A 565 -10.18 -32.18 4.72
CA TRP A 565 -11.60 -31.84 4.74
C TRP A 565 -12.36 -32.62 3.66
N ASP A 566 -13.27 -33.49 4.11
CA ASP A 566 -14.28 -34.22 3.33
C ASP A 566 -15.68 -33.59 3.44
N PHE A 567 -15.84 -32.58 4.32
CA PHE A 567 -17.05 -31.80 4.58
C PHE A 567 -18.29 -32.58 5.07
N GLU A 568 -18.29 -33.92 5.04
CA GLU A 568 -19.36 -34.80 5.55
C GLU A 568 -19.68 -34.58 7.03
N ALA A 569 -18.66 -34.38 7.88
CA ALA A 569 -18.85 -34.12 9.31
C ALA A 569 -19.39 -32.71 9.65
N ALA A 570 -19.55 -31.82 8.66
CA ALA A 570 -19.92 -30.43 8.92
C ALA A 570 -21.41 -30.28 9.22
N THR A 571 -21.74 -29.57 10.30
CA THR A 571 -23.13 -29.28 10.71
C THR A 571 -23.68 -27.96 10.16
N ALA A 572 -22.82 -27.05 9.72
CA ALA A 572 -23.19 -25.74 9.15
C ALA A 572 -23.01 -25.70 7.62
N GLU A 573 -23.58 -24.69 6.96
CA GLU A 573 -23.31 -24.35 5.54
C GLU A 573 -22.09 -23.43 5.36
N ALA A 574 -21.47 -22.98 6.45
CA ALA A 574 -20.32 -22.06 6.40
C ALA A 574 -18.98 -22.84 6.28
N PRO A 575 -17.99 -22.35 5.51
CA PRO A 575 -16.62 -22.86 5.55
C PRO A 575 -15.97 -22.60 6.93
N PRO A 576 -14.82 -23.24 7.24
CA PRO A 576 -14.11 -23.02 8.51
C PRO A 576 -13.82 -21.53 8.79
N THR A 577 -14.05 -21.09 10.02
CA THR A 577 -14.13 -19.65 10.36
C THR A 577 -12.82 -18.89 10.25
N TRP A 578 -11.66 -19.57 10.29
CA TRP A 578 -10.33 -18.98 10.13
C TRP A 578 -9.91 -18.79 8.66
N TRP A 579 -10.65 -19.37 7.71
CA TRP A 579 -10.33 -19.26 6.29
C TRP A 579 -10.57 -17.83 5.78
N THR A 580 -9.52 -17.26 5.19
CA THR A 580 -9.54 -15.91 4.60
C THR A 580 -10.10 -15.98 3.18
N GLY A 581 -10.95 -15.03 2.78
CA GLY A 581 -11.61 -15.01 1.48
C GLY A 581 -12.79 -15.97 1.32
N ALA A 582 -13.06 -16.84 2.30
CA ALA A 582 -14.10 -17.87 2.21
C ALA A 582 -15.54 -17.37 2.39
N PRO A 583 -15.87 -16.59 3.46
CA PRO A 583 -17.27 -16.32 3.79
C PRO A 583 -17.97 -15.48 2.72
N GLY A 584 -19.18 -15.87 2.34
CA GLY A 584 -19.93 -15.23 1.25
C GLY A 584 -19.40 -15.52 -0.16
N LYS A 585 -18.31 -16.28 -0.29
CA LYS A 585 -17.77 -16.75 -1.58
C LYS A 585 -18.00 -18.24 -1.79
N VAL A 586 -17.62 -19.06 -0.80
CA VAL A 586 -17.79 -20.52 -0.83
C VAL A 586 -18.67 -20.97 0.34
N PHE A 587 -19.42 -22.04 0.12
CA PHE A 587 -20.43 -22.57 1.04
C PHE A 587 -20.33 -24.08 1.09
N GLN A 588 -20.68 -24.71 2.21
CA GLN A 588 -20.82 -26.15 2.29
C GLN A 588 -22.27 -26.52 1.97
N ARG A 589 -22.49 -27.41 1.00
CA ARG A 589 -23.85 -27.84 0.58
C ARG A 589 -23.89 -29.32 0.28
N THR A 590 -25.03 -29.95 0.58
CA THR A 590 -25.35 -31.28 0.07
C THR A 590 -25.63 -31.18 -1.43
N VAL A 591 -24.97 -32.01 -2.23
CA VAL A 591 -25.11 -32.09 -3.68
C VAL A 591 -25.50 -33.51 -4.06
N GLU A 592 -26.53 -33.64 -4.89
CA GLU A 592 -27.04 -34.94 -5.34
C GLU A 592 -25.93 -35.76 -6.02
N GLY A 593 -25.80 -37.02 -5.59
CA GLY A 593 -24.74 -37.94 -6.05
C GLY A 593 -23.32 -37.57 -5.64
N ALA A 594 -23.13 -36.61 -4.73
CA ALA A 594 -21.80 -36.14 -4.31
C ALA A 594 -21.62 -35.90 -2.80
N GLY A 595 -22.63 -36.17 -1.97
CA GLY A 595 -22.53 -35.96 -0.52
C GLY A 595 -22.53 -34.48 -0.14
N LYS A 596 -21.89 -34.13 0.97
CA LYS A 596 -21.70 -32.75 1.40
C LYS A 596 -20.35 -32.23 0.92
N VAL A 597 -20.35 -31.16 0.14
CA VAL A 597 -19.15 -30.62 -0.52
C VAL A 597 -19.05 -29.10 -0.35
N LEU A 598 -17.86 -28.56 -0.55
CA LEU A 598 -17.66 -27.11 -0.66
C LEU A 598 -18.01 -26.66 -2.09
N VAL A 599 -18.84 -25.64 -2.24
CA VAL A 599 -19.28 -25.10 -3.53
C VAL A 599 -18.98 -23.60 -3.65
N ARG A 600 -18.43 -23.20 -4.81
CA ARG A 600 -18.53 -21.84 -5.32
C ARG A 600 -19.74 -21.80 -6.26
N PRO A 601 -20.90 -21.26 -5.84
CA PRO A 601 -22.08 -21.19 -6.71
C PRO A 601 -21.86 -20.19 -7.84
N ARG A 602 -22.69 -20.28 -8.88
CA ARG A 602 -22.74 -19.27 -9.94
C ARG A 602 -22.94 -17.86 -9.35
N ASP A 603 -22.09 -16.94 -9.79
CA ASP A 603 -22.11 -15.52 -9.46
C ASP A 603 -21.91 -14.74 -10.77
N ASP A 604 -22.91 -13.95 -11.16
CA ASP A 604 -22.89 -13.15 -12.39
C ASP A 604 -22.30 -11.73 -12.15
N THR A 605 -21.78 -11.43 -10.95
CA THR A 605 -21.19 -10.14 -10.58
C THR A 605 -19.65 -10.10 -10.76
N VAL A 606 -19.05 -8.92 -10.58
CA VAL A 606 -17.59 -8.76 -10.48
C VAL A 606 -16.97 -9.57 -9.32
N GLY A 607 -17.79 -9.98 -8.33
CA GLY A 607 -17.37 -10.80 -7.21
C GLY A 607 -17.15 -12.28 -7.54
N ARG A 608 -17.39 -12.72 -8.79
CA ARG A 608 -17.46 -14.14 -9.15
C ARG A 608 -16.20 -14.97 -8.87
N ARG A 609 -15.01 -14.37 -8.95
CA ARG A 609 -13.74 -15.02 -8.57
C ARG A 609 -13.59 -15.11 -7.06
N ALA A 610 -13.07 -16.25 -6.58
CA ALA A 610 -12.69 -16.49 -5.20
C ALA A 610 -11.24 -17.00 -5.13
N LYS A 611 -10.45 -16.38 -4.25
CA LYS A 611 -9.14 -16.86 -3.79
C LYS A 611 -9.31 -17.05 -2.28
N VAL A 612 -9.24 -18.29 -1.81
CA VAL A 612 -9.52 -18.66 -0.41
C VAL A 612 -8.26 -19.26 0.20
N PHE A 613 -7.87 -18.81 1.39
CA PHE A 613 -6.63 -19.20 2.07
C PHE A 613 -6.91 -19.86 3.43
N PHE A 614 -6.23 -20.97 3.69
CA PHE A 614 -6.52 -21.85 4.84
C PHE A 614 -5.55 -21.70 6.02
N GLY A 615 -4.39 -21.09 5.78
CA GLY A 615 -3.22 -21.20 6.65
C GLY A 615 -2.46 -19.90 6.84
N ALA A 616 -1.21 -20.04 7.33
CA ALA A 616 -0.33 -18.91 7.57
C ALA A 616 0.44 -18.48 6.30
N PRO A 617 0.75 -17.18 6.13
CA PRO A 617 1.46 -16.65 4.96
C PRO A 617 2.90 -17.17 4.80
N ASN A 618 3.48 -17.72 5.88
CA ASN A 618 4.86 -18.19 5.95
C ASN A 618 5.01 -19.72 5.82
N LEU A 619 3.95 -20.45 5.45
CA LEU A 619 4.03 -21.88 5.18
C LEU A 619 4.83 -22.14 3.89
N ALA A 620 5.63 -23.21 3.90
CA ALA A 620 6.41 -23.69 2.76
C ALA A 620 6.68 -25.20 2.90
N GLY A 621 7.12 -25.85 1.81
CA GLY A 621 7.46 -27.27 1.77
C GLY A 621 6.25 -28.20 1.90
N TYR A 622 5.11 -27.83 1.29
CA TYR A 622 3.87 -28.61 1.37
C TYR A 622 3.28 -28.94 0.00
N THR A 623 2.37 -29.92 -0.01
CA THR A 623 1.57 -30.35 -1.15
C THR A 623 0.09 -30.08 -0.85
N VAL A 624 -0.66 -29.65 -1.87
CA VAL A 624 -2.12 -29.48 -1.81
C VAL A 624 -2.77 -30.45 -2.78
N GLU A 625 -3.83 -31.12 -2.34
CA GLU A 625 -4.70 -31.95 -3.17
C GLU A 625 -6.17 -31.58 -2.93
N ALA A 626 -7.02 -31.72 -3.94
CA ALA A 626 -8.47 -31.78 -3.76
C ALA A 626 -9.11 -32.52 -4.93
N ASP A 627 -10.28 -33.11 -4.69
CA ASP A 627 -11.21 -33.45 -5.75
C ASP A 627 -11.99 -32.19 -6.15
N VAL A 628 -12.14 -31.98 -7.46
CA VAL A 628 -12.86 -30.85 -8.05
C VAL A 628 -13.88 -31.34 -9.06
N ARG A 629 -15.02 -30.63 -9.15
CA ARG A 629 -16.07 -30.87 -10.15
C ARG A 629 -16.58 -29.52 -10.65
N GLY A 630 -16.92 -29.43 -11.92
CA GLY A 630 -17.54 -28.26 -12.52
C GLY A 630 -18.84 -28.65 -13.21
N ARG A 631 -19.91 -27.91 -12.95
CA ARG A 631 -21.19 -28.07 -13.64
C ARG A 631 -21.20 -27.23 -14.91
N GLU A 632 -21.87 -27.70 -15.96
CA GLU A 632 -22.17 -26.83 -17.09
C GLU A 632 -23.51 -26.12 -16.91
N GLN A 633 -23.50 -24.79 -17.01
CA GLN A 633 -24.70 -23.95 -16.85
C GLN A 633 -24.70 -22.87 -17.92
N ARG A 634 -25.80 -22.76 -18.68
CA ARG A 634 -25.94 -21.79 -19.79
C ARG A 634 -24.78 -21.86 -20.82
N ARG A 635 -24.30 -23.07 -21.14
CA ARG A 635 -23.12 -23.32 -22.01
C ARG A 635 -21.83 -22.66 -21.50
N GLN A 636 -21.71 -22.50 -20.18
CA GLN A 636 -20.53 -21.97 -19.50
C GLN A 636 -20.12 -22.94 -18.40
N ARG A 637 -18.80 -23.04 -18.17
CA ARG A 637 -18.22 -23.85 -17.11
C ARG A 637 -17.16 -23.04 -16.38
N GLY A 638 -17.28 -22.98 -15.05
CA GLY A 638 -16.36 -22.29 -14.16
C GLY A 638 -14.96 -22.89 -14.15
N ASP A 639 -14.01 -22.06 -13.76
CA ASP A 639 -12.61 -22.44 -13.56
C ASP A 639 -12.41 -22.84 -12.10
N VAL A 640 -11.61 -23.87 -11.85
CA VAL A 640 -11.43 -24.46 -10.52
C VAL A 640 -9.97 -24.86 -10.29
N GLY A 641 -9.41 -24.63 -9.11
CA GLY A 641 -7.97 -24.80 -8.91
C GLY A 641 -7.48 -24.76 -7.46
N LEU A 642 -6.19 -25.07 -7.32
CA LEU A 642 -5.46 -25.09 -6.04
C LEU A 642 -4.44 -23.95 -5.98
N ILE A 643 -4.12 -23.49 -4.77
CA ILE A 643 -3.04 -22.53 -4.49
C ILE A 643 -2.02 -23.18 -3.54
N ASN A 644 -0.75 -23.15 -3.92
CA ASN A 644 0.38 -23.63 -3.12
C ASN A 644 1.55 -22.65 -3.25
N GLU A 645 2.07 -22.13 -2.14
CA GLU A 645 3.14 -21.11 -2.08
C GLU A 645 2.94 -19.99 -3.11
N ARG A 646 1.69 -19.51 -3.20
CA ARG A 646 1.23 -18.46 -4.13
C ARG A 646 1.26 -18.81 -5.64
N TYR A 647 1.63 -20.04 -6.02
CA TYR A 647 1.36 -20.60 -7.34
C TYR A 647 -0.09 -21.08 -7.44
N GLY A 648 -0.76 -20.79 -8.56
CA GLY A 648 -2.07 -21.35 -8.90
C GLY A 648 -1.96 -22.52 -9.88
N LEU A 649 -2.62 -23.65 -9.60
CA LEU A 649 -2.89 -24.72 -10.56
C LEU A 649 -4.38 -24.67 -10.90
N VAL A 650 -4.74 -24.21 -12.09
CA VAL A 650 -6.13 -23.92 -12.47
C VAL A 650 -6.56 -24.76 -13.66
N LEU A 651 -7.63 -25.53 -13.47
CA LEU A 651 -8.36 -26.24 -14.51
C LEU A 651 -9.45 -25.31 -15.08
N PHE A 652 -9.29 -24.91 -16.34
CA PHE A 652 -10.20 -23.98 -16.99
C PHE A 652 -11.43 -24.68 -17.55
N GLY A 653 -12.62 -24.20 -17.19
CA GLY A 653 -13.90 -24.76 -17.60
C GLY A 653 -14.17 -24.53 -19.07
N ASN A 654 -14.40 -23.28 -19.48
CA ASN A 654 -14.58 -22.94 -20.90
C ASN A 654 -13.30 -23.19 -21.73
N GLY A 655 -12.12 -23.00 -21.14
CA GLY A 655 -10.84 -23.05 -21.84
C GLY A 655 -10.30 -24.46 -22.13
N GLN A 656 -10.83 -25.51 -21.49
CA GLN A 656 -10.40 -26.92 -21.66
C GLN A 656 -8.87 -27.09 -21.61
N LYS A 657 -8.26 -26.47 -20.60
CA LYS A 657 -6.81 -26.44 -20.37
C LYS A 657 -6.49 -26.47 -18.88
N LEU A 658 -5.29 -26.94 -18.57
CA LEU A 658 -4.68 -26.82 -17.24
C LEU A 658 -3.56 -25.77 -17.32
N GLU A 659 -3.54 -24.83 -16.39
CA GLU A 659 -2.48 -23.83 -16.28
C GLU A 659 -1.79 -23.85 -14.92
N LEU A 660 -0.50 -23.56 -14.94
CA LEU A 660 0.35 -23.36 -13.78
C LEU A 660 0.87 -21.92 -13.78
N GLN A 661 0.34 -21.12 -12.86
CA GLN A 661 0.42 -19.66 -12.84
C GLN A 661 1.22 -19.15 -11.63
N PRO A 662 2.43 -18.61 -11.80
CA PRO A 662 3.14 -17.85 -10.75
C PRO A 662 2.46 -16.50 -10.46
N TRP A 663 1.88 -15.89 -11.50
CA TRP A 663 1.18 -14.62 -11.49
C TRP A 663 0.11 -14.65 -12.59
N GLN A 664 -1.17 -14.56 -12.19
CA GLN A 664 -2.33 -14.80 -13.06
C GLN A 664 -2.39 -13.92 -14.32
N ALA A 665 -1.87 -12.69 -14.27
CA ALA A 665 -1.89 -11.73 -15.37
C ALA A 665 -0.53 -11.62 -16.11
N ALA A 666 0.40 -12.54 -15.86
CA ALA A 666 1.67 -12.68 -16.55
C ALA A 666 1.64 -13.95 -17.43
N ASP A 667 1.16 -13.80 -18.66
CA ASP A 667 0.90 -14.93 -19.57
C ASP A 667 2.21 -15.64 -19.97
N GLU A 668 3.27 -14.85 -20.13
CA GLU A 668 4.66 -15.24 -20.42
C GLU A 668 5.32 -16.04 -19.28
N MET A 669 4.82 -15.88 -18.05
CA MET A 669 5.28 -16.65 -16.89
C MET A 669 4.48 -17.95 -16.70
N THR A 670 3.34 -18.10 -17.37
CA THR A 670 2.36 -19.17 -17.16
C THR A 670 2.58 -20.34 -18.11
N VAL A 671 2.79 -21.54 -17.57
CA VAL A 671 2.83 -22.78 -18.36
C VAL A 671 1.40 -23.32 -18.51
N ARG A 672 1.06 -23.86 -19.68
CA ARG A 672 -0.27 -24.40 -19.97
C ARG A 672 -0.20 -25.68 -20.80
N VAL A 673 -1.12 -26.61 -20.55
CA VAL A 673 -1.32 -27.82 -21.36
C VAL A 673 -2.80 -28.00 -21.71
N PRO A 674 -3.15 -28.53 -22.90
CA PRO A 674 -4.52 -28.92 -23.21
C PRO A 674 -5.00 -29.98 -22.21
N PHE A 675 -6.21 -29.82 -21.67
CA PHE A 675 -6.82 -30.83 -20.81
C PHE A 675 -8.35 -30.77 -20.95
N THR A 676 -8.89 -31.69 -21.74
CA THR A 676 -10.33 -31.86 -21.87
C THR A 676 -10.88 -32.52 -20.61
N TRP A 677 -11.91 -31.93 -20.03
CA TRP A 677 -12.62 -32.50 -18.89
C TRP A 677 -14.12 -32.45 -19.13
N ASN A 678 -14.83 -33.40 -18.54
CA ASN A 678 -16.28 -33.51 -18.61
C ASN A 678 -16.95 -32.74 -17.47
N ALA A 679 -18.05 -32.05 -17.78
CA ALA A 679 -18.93 -31.52 -16.73
C ALA A 679 -19.44 -32.64 -15.83
N ASP A 680 -19.71 -32.32 -14.57
CA ASP A 680 -20.29 -33.20 -13.56
C ASP A 680 -19.50 -34.48 -13.23
N ARG A 681 -18.27 -34.62 -13.75
CA ARG A 681 -17.28 -35.63 -13.34
C ARG A 681 -16.27 -35.03 -12.35
N TRP A 682 -15.90 -35.81 -11.34
CA TRP A 682 -14.86 -35.47 -10.38
C TRP A 682 -13.46 -35.73 -10.94
N TYR A 683 -12.54 -34.79 -10.72
CA TYR A 683 -11.12 -34.87 -11.04
C TYR A 683 -10.30 -34.54 -9.79
N ARG A 684 -9.23 -35.29 -9.51
CA ARG A 684 -8.28 -34.93 -8.47
C ARG A 684 -7.23 -33.99 -9.04
N LEU A 685 -7.00 -32.86 -8.38
CA LEU A 685 -5.84 -32.00 -8.60
C LEU A 685 -4.80 -32.26 -7.51
N LYS A 686 -3.52 -32.16 -7.88
CA LYS A 686 -2.38 -32.18 -6.96
C LYS A 686 -1.38 -31.10 -7.38
N LEU A 687 -0.98 -30.23 -6.46
CA LEU A 687 0.00 -29.17 -6.67
C LEU A 687 1.10 -29.24 -5.60
N ARG A 688 2.36 -29.31 -6.05
CA ARG A 688 3.55 -29.38 -5.21
C ARG A 688 4.60 -28.35 -5.66
N VAL A 689 5.29 -27.76 -4.70
CA VAL A 689 6.47 -26.89 -4.91
C VAL A 689 7.68 -27.55 -4.26
N ASP A 690 8.81 -27.55 -4.96
CA ASP A 690 10.09 -28.08 -4.50
C ASP A 690 11.17 -27.01 -4.67
N HIS A 691 11.66 -26.44 -3.57
CA HIS A 691 12.81 -25.53 -3.60
C HIS A 691 14.09 -26.31 -3.91
N LEU A 692 14.82 -25.87 -4.94
CA LEU A 692 16.05 -26.53 -5.39
C LEU A 692 17.29 -25.84 -4.78
N ALA A 693 18.38 -26.59 -4.68
CA ALA A 693 19.62 -26.12 -4.05
C ALA A 693 20.32 -24.97 -4.81
N ASP A 694 19.99 -24.78 -6.09
CA ASP A 694 20.45 -23.65 -6.92
C ASP A 694 19.66 -22.35 -6.67
N GLY A 695 18.66 -22.39 -5.78
CA GLY A 695 17.79 -21.27 -5.45
C GLY A 695 16.54 -21.15 -6.32
N THR A 696 16.36 -21.99 -7.35
CA THR A 696 15.12 -22.05 -8.15
C THR A 696 14.04 -22.88 -7.42
N ALA A 697 12.84 -22.97 -7.99
CA ALA A 697 11.84 -23.95 -7.55
C ALA A 697 11.29 -24.76 -8.72
N ARG A 698 11.12 -26.06 -8.52
CA ARG A 698 10.35 -26.94 -9.40
C ARG A 698 8.91 -26.97 -8.91
N VAL A 699 8.00 -26.46 -9.73
CA VAL A 699 6.56 -26.40 -9.44
C VAL A 699 5.84 -27.41 -10.33
N ARG A 700 5.03 -28.28 -9.74
CA ARG A 700 4.45 -29.44 -10.42
C ARG A 700 2.95 -29.60 -10.15
N GLY A 701 2.19 -29.82 -11.22
CA GLY A 701 0.75 -30.05 -11.19
C GLY A 701 0.34 -31.38 -11.82
N LYS A 702 -0.63 -32.05 -11.22
CA LYS A 702 -1.35 -33.19 -11.82
C LYS A 702 -2.85 -32.93 -11.81
N VAL A 703 -3.52 -33.48 -12.81
CA VAL A 703 -4.98 -33.65 -12.86
C VAL A 703 -5.33 -34.97 -13.51
N TRP A 704 -6.26 -35.71 -12.90
CA TRP A 704 -6.78 -36.98 -13.41
C TRP A 704 -8.19 -37.23 -12.87
N PRO A 705 -9.02 -38.09 -13.46
CA PRO A 705 -10.34 -38.41 -12.91
C PRO A 705 -10.24 -39.04 -11.52
N ALA A 706 -11.02 -38.56 -10.55
CA ALA A 706 -10.85 -38.92 -9.13
C ALA A 706 -11.08 -40.41 -8.81
N ALA A 707 -11.80 -41.13 -9.67
CA ALA A 707 -12.03 -42.58 -9.59
C ALA A 707 -10.90 -43.44 -10.19
N GLU A 708 -9.90 -42.82 -10.82
CA GLU A 708 -8.74 -43.50 -11.42
C GLU A 708 -7.50 -43.39 -10.50
N ALA A 709 -6.58 -44.33 -10.63
CA ALA A 709 -5.34 -44.32 -9.85
C ALA A 709 -4.46 -43.10 -10.20
N GLU A 710 -3.70 -42.58 -9.23
CA GLU A 710 -2.80 -41.44 -9.48
C GLU A 710 -1.78 -41.78 -10.58
N PRO A 711 -1.69 -41.00 -11.68
CA PRO A 711 -0.66 -41.19 -12.69
C PRO A 711 0.73 -40.97 -12.12
N ALA A 712 1.71 -41.80 -12.51
CA ALA A 712 3.09 -41.61 -12.09
C ALA A 712 3.67 -40.27 -12.58
N ALA A 713 3.44 -39.93 -13.85
CA ALA A 713 3.89 -38.69 -14.48
C ALA A 713 3.13 -37.45 -13.97
N TRP A 714 3.81 -36.31 -13.94
CA TRP A 714 3.19 -35.01 -13.70
C TRP A 714 2.53 -34.48 -14.99
N THR A 715 1.32 -33.94 -14.91
CA THR A 715 0.59 -33.40 -16.07
C THR A 715 1.22 -32.10 -16.57
N ILE A 716 1.80 -31.31 -15.66
CA ILE A 716 2.46 -30.03 -15.94
C ILE A 716 3.59 -29.77 -14.95
N GLU A 717 4.71 -29.20 -15.42
CA GLU A 717 5.87 -28.81 -14.60
C GLU A 717 6.45 -27.47 -15.10
N LYS A 718 6.99 -26.67 -14.19
CA LYS A 718 7.79 -25.46 -14.45
C LYS A 718 9.00 -25.44 -13.52
N ILE A 719 10.18 -25.06 -14.04
CA ILE A 719 11.26 -24.53 -13.21
C ILE A 719 11.12 -23.00 -13.17
N ASP A 720 10.90 -22.44 -11.98
CA ASP A 720 10.82 -21.01 -11.74
C ASP A 720 12.15 -20.47 -11.21
N LYS A 721 12.71 -19.48 -11.92
CA LYS A 721 14.00 -18.84 -11.61
C LYS A 721 13.90 -17.77 -10.53
N ILE A 722 12.70 -17.25 -10.27
CA ILE A 722 12.44 -16.18 -9.30
C ILE A 722 11.38 -16.62 -8.28
N PRO A 723 11.55 -17.79 -7.64
CA PRO A 723 10.44 -18.51 -7.05
C PRO A 723 9.85 -17.85 -5.81
N HIS A 724 8.55 -18.06 -5.63
CA HIS A 724 7.90 -17.84 -4.35
C HIS A 724 8.42 -18.89 -3.36
N ARG A 725 8.74 -18.48 -2.12
CA ARG A 725 9.36 -19.35 -1.09
C ARG A 725 8.46 -19.67 0.09
N MET A 726 7.24 -19.17 0.06
CA MET A 726 6.21 -19.35 1.08
C MET A 726 4.88 -18.79 0.57
N GLY A 727 3.79 -19.23 1.19
CA GLY A 727 2.45 -18.70 0.99
C GLY A 727 1.42 -19.54 1.73
N SER A 728 0.19 -19.04 1.88
CA SER A 728 -0.86 -19.90 2.41
C SER A 728 -1.29 -20.92 1.35
N PRO A 729 -1.59 -22.19 1.73
CA PRO A 729 -2.39 -23.07 0.89
C PRO A 729 -3.78 -22.46 0.68
N GLY A 730 -4.40 -22.80 -0.44
CA GLY A 730 -5.71 -22.26 -0.80
C GLY A 730 -6.37 -22.93 -1.99
N ILE A 731 -7.52 -22.38 -2.38
CA ILE A 731 -8.26 -22.73 -3.60
C ILE A 731 -8.56 -21.49 -4.43
N TYR A 732 -8.70 -21.72 -5.74
CA TYR A 732 -9.15 -20.75 -6.72
C TYR A 732 -10.45 -21.22 -7.38
N ALA A 733 -11.40 -20.31 -7.59
CA ALA A 733 -12.59 -20.57 -8.39
C ALA A 733 -13.04 -19.31 -9.17
N ASP A 734 -13.46 -19.45 -10.43
CA ASP A 734 -14.28 -18.44 -11.13
C ASP A 734 -15.70 -19.00 -11.35
N GLY A 735 -16.65 -18.52 -10.54
CA GLY A 735 -18.03 -19.00 -10.48
C GLY A 735 -18.94 -18.55 -11.62
N ILE A 736 -18.51 -18.67 -12.89
CA ILE A 736 -19.42 -18.50 -14.04
C ILE A 736 -20.42 -19.67 -14.20
N SER A 737 -20.15 -20.79 -13.54
CA SER A 737 -21.10 -21.83 -13.18
C SER A 737 -20.75 -22.38 -11.79
N ASP A 738 -21.59 -23.24 -11.22
CA ASP A 738 -21.26 -23.94 -9.99
C ASP A 738 -19.98 -24.79 -10.16
N VAL A 739 -18.99 -24.59 -9.29
CA VAL A 739 -17.81 -25.46 -9.13
C VAL A 739 -17.68 -25.94 -7.68
N TYR A 740 -17.22 -27.16 -7.51
CA TYR A 740 -17.23 -27.90 -6.24
C TYR A 740 -15.83 -28.39 -5.90
N PHE A 741 -15.56 -28.49 -4.59
CA PHE A 741 -14.36 -29.04 -3.99
C PHE A 741 -14.74 -30.06 -2.93
N ASP A 742 -13.99 -31.15 -2.88
CA ASP A 742 -14.12 -32.21 -1.89
C ASP A 742 -12.73 -32.85 -1.63
N ASN A 743 -12.59 -33.66 -0.58
CA ASN A 743 -11.37 -34.40 -0.23
C ASN A 743 -10.10 -33.53 -0.20
N LEU A 744 -10.25 -32.27 0.23
CA LEU A 744 -9.20 -31.25 0.27
C LEU A 744 -8.15 -31.62 1.32
N LYS A 745 -6.88 -31.71 0.93
CA LYS A 745 -5.76 -32.11 1.79
C LYS A 745 -4.60 -31.14 1.64
N VAL A 746 -3.95 -30.84 2.76
CA VAL A 746 -2.67 -30.12 2.81
C VAL A 746 -1.71 -30.88 3.73
N TYR A 747 -0.54 -31.24 3.23
CA TYR A 747 0.44 -32.03 3.99
C TYR A 747 1.88 -31.69 3.58
N LYS A 748 2.86 -31.96 4.44
CA LYS A 748 4.28 -31.72 4.13
C LYS A 748 4.71 -32.54 2.92
N SER A 749 5.42 -31.93 1.99
CA SER A 749 5.99 -32.63 0.82
C SER A 749 7.00 -33.68 1.28
N GLN A 750 6.91 -34.89 0.70
CA GLN A 750 7.82 -36.02 0.93
C GLN A 750 9.06 -35.94 0.04
#